data_AF-A0A3E1E5M9-F1
#
_entry.id   AF-A0A3E1E5M9-F1
#
_cell.length_a   1.000
_cell.length_b   1.000
_cell.length_c   1.000
_cell.angle_alpha   90.00
_cell.angle_beta   90.00
_cell.angle_gamma   90.00
#
_symmetry.space_group_name_H-M   'P 1'
#
loop_
_entity.id
_entity.type
_entity.pdbx_description
1 polymer ?
#
loop_
_entity_poly.entity_id
_entity_poly.type
_entity_poly.pdbx_seq_one_letter_code
_entity_poly.pdbx_strand_id
1 'polypeptide(L)'
;MKLTFLIPFLLLPLVASHAASPNTFHITTYGAKGDGQTINTAAIQKAIDACHAIGGGTVLVPKGVFVSGSLQLRSRVTLQIAQDALLRGSPNIADYAIETAELHWSAYWKFAASQWKQCLIYAEDAEEIGIEGPGTIDGQGGRERKVFPNANDPRRPMLIRFVSCRKVTVRHVNLIDPASFTTFFVRSEDVHIERVTIRSRHSPNGDGLDFDGCRRVRIKDCDLATGDDAIGPKTFHPDWPNEDFEISGCRITSRWHAIRIGCESIAPTRRLTLRDCTFTQCQGGIKIEANEGALLEDLSFSGIEMNKVCQPFMVLASRFAFSAHGKSTRPPVGRIRKVRFAEIRVNAGVGDDVGLQTGKEGNGDPFERLCAAVVTRPGNRIEDVSFTNIEFTHPGGGTAEQASRLDVGELLESSNYLKWATPFDGELPASALYLRHVKGVRLENVRITLEKPDARAFIAGDDIEGLTLQGVLARSPAPVPGLAKLADARDVVEIDCRVDCGANVPVLVPPTEGELLRLTELRTRSAALDQEIQQKADQADAAERKPKPNLLIIYADDLGYGDLQCYNPGRGKIPTPHLDKLAAQGMRFTDGHSSSGVCSPSRYTLLTGRYHWRTRLQNGIVGVFGAPLIAPDRVTIATVAKGAGYRTACIGKWHLGWNWPIPADQRPLFDVGKTSPVTTDAHRAAWRKAFSQPIGDGPTAHGFDEYFGVDIPNWPPFCFIENSRLLGVPSEFLPAPLLEQNQASIGGPALQGWKLEPILPALGDRATHFIAEQARAGQPFLLYLPLTSPHTPLAVNQAWRGRSGLNEYADLVMETDALVGRVLQSLDDRGVAENTLVVFTSDNGCAPYIGLSDLETMGHHPSGPLRGAKADAWEGGHRVPFIIRWPGTVKPGSVCGQLVQQSDLLATFAEMLGAKLPDNAGEDSVSLLPLLQGRDQPVRDHGVGTSIGGTPALRSGSWKYIPAPGSGGWGKGGDQSQPVQLYNLDEDLGETRNLAAARPEKVAEMKALLDQLIANGRSNPGTTQKNDVEVVRYPRITTPKNRGNRADDSK
;
A
#
# COMPACT_ATOMS: atom_id res chain seq x y z
N MET A 1 -11.70 73.94 -46.30
CA MET A 1 -10.42 73.21 -46.39
C MET A 1 -10.74 71.75 -46.08
N LYS A 2 -10.83 70.83 -47.06
CA LYS A 2 -9.70 70.12 -47.74
C LYS A 2 -8.83 69.39 -46.68
N LEU A 3 -8.66 68.07 -46.66
CA LEU A 3 -8.33 67.18 -47.78
C LEU A 3 -8.75 65.71 -47.52
N THR A 4 -9.22 65.07 -48.60
CA THR A 4 -9.50 63.65 -48.82
C THR A 4 -8.20 62.89 -49.14
N PHE A 5 -8.07 61.60 -48.78
CA PHE A 5 -7.44 60.57 -49.64
C PHE A 5 -7.94 59.14 -49.29
N LEU A 6 -8.53 58.48 -50.29
CA LEU A 6 -8.85 57.04 -50.37
C LEU A 6 -7.60 56.22 -50.65
N ILE A 7 -7.51 54.97 -50.15
CA ILE A 7 -6.96 53.77 -50.84
C ILE A 7 -7.72 52.50 -50.33
N PRO A 8 -8.06 51.49 -51.17
CA PRO A 8 -9.12 50.51 -50.89
C PRO A 8 -8.66 49.20 -50.25
N PHE A 9 -9.61 48.56 -49.54
CA PHE A 9 -9.54 47.17 -49.05
C PHE A 9 -9.64 46.19 -50.22
N LEU A 10 -8.63 45.33 -50.41
CA LEU A 10 -8.71 44.14 -51.23
C LEU A 10 -9.04 42.94 -50.32
N LEU A 11 -10.21 42.34 -50.52
CA LEU A 11 -10.60 41.05 -49.95
C LEU A 11 -9.80 39.92 -50.63
N LEU A 12 -9.01 39.19 -49.84
CA LEU A 12 -8.43 37.89 -50.19
C LEU A 12 -8.98 36.85 -49.20
N PRO A 13 -9.50 35.69 -49.65
CA PRO A 13 -9.97 34.65 -48.75
C PRO A 13 -8.75 33.97 -48.12
N LEU A 14 -8.65 34.01 -46.80
CA LEU A 14 -7.67 33.22 -46.06
C LEU A 14 -8.10 31.76 -46.10
N VAL A 15 -7.60 31.00 -47.08
CA VAL A 15 -7.63 29.54 -47.01
C VAL A 15 -6.59 29.14 -45.98
N ALA A 16 -7.05 28.78 -44.78
CA ALA A 16 -6.20 28.21 -43.74
C ALA A 16 -5.74 26.81 -44.17
N SER A 17 -4.54 26.73 -44.75
CA SER A 17 -3.82 25.47 -44.90
C SER A 17 -3.47 24.93 -43.51
N HIS A 18 -4.10 23.83 -43.11
CA HIS A 18 -3.71 23.06 -41.93
C HIS A 18 -2.35 22.41 -42.21
N ALA A 19 -1.26 23.03 -41.75
CA ALA A 19 0.02 22.36 -41.67
C ALA A 19 -0.09 21.25 -40.60
N ALA A 20 0.01 19.99 -41.02
CA ALA A 20 0.03 18.84 -40.13
C ALA A 20 1.18 18.96 -39.13
N SER A 21 0.93 18.64 -37.86
CA SER A 21 2.01 18.44 -36.90
C SER A 21 2.95 17.35 -37.42
N PRO A 22 4.27 17.46 -37.24
CA PRO A 22 5.22 16.52 -37.85
C PRO A 22 5.06 15.05 -37.37
N ASN A 23 4.27 14.78 -36.32
CA ASN A 23 4.10 13.46 -35.70
C ASN A 23 2.61 13.04 -35.63
N THR A 24 1.90 12.98 -36.76
CA THR A 24 0.52 12.46 -36.81
C THR A 24 0.47 11.01 -37.32
N PHE A 25 -0.17 10.13 -36.55
CA PHE A 25 -0.29 8.69 -36.77
C PHE A 25 -1.72 8.32 -37.15
N HIS A 26 -1.96 8.01 -38.42
CA HIS A 26 -3.28 7.61 -38.89
C HIS A 26 -3.54 6.13 -38.57
N ILE A 27 -4.59 5.80 -37.81
CA ILE A 27 -4.90 4.41 -37.44
C ILE A 27 -5.10 3.48 -38.66
N THR A 28 -5.51 4.02 -39.80
CA THR A 28 -5.70 3.28 -41.06
C THR A 28 -4.37 2.79 -41.66
N THR A 29 -3.27 3.54 -41.48
CA THR A 29 -1.91 3.11 -41.86
C THR A 29 -1.45 1.91 -41.03
N TYR A 30 -2.03 1.74 -39.84
CA TYR A 30 -1.77 0.62 -38.94
C TYR A 30 -2.78 -0.53 -39.12
N GLY A 31 -3.65 -0.45 -40.14
CA GLY A 31 -4.57 -1.53 -40.53
C GLY A 31 -6.00 -1.39 -40.01
N ALA A 32 -6.35 -0.28 -39.35
CA ALA A 32 -7.71 -0.07 -38.88
C ALA A 32 -8.69 0.15 -40.04
N LYS A 33 -9.89 -0.43 -39.94
CA LYS A 33 -10.98 -0.35 -40.92
C LYS A 33 -12.21 0.30 -40.30
N GLY A 34 -12.66 1.40 -40.91
CA GLY A 34 -13.81 2.20 -40.44
C GLY A 34 -15.17 1.68 -40.91
N ASP A 35 -15.35 0.35 -41.00
CA ASP A 35 -16.53 -0.32 -41.57
C ASP A 35 -17.65 -0.61 -40.55
N GLY A 36 -17.43 -0.28 -39.27
CA GLY A 36 -18.35 -0.52 -38.17
C GLY A 36 -18.50 -1.98 -37.74
N GLN A 37 -17.68 -2.90 -38.28
CA GLN A 37 -17.73 -4.34 -38.02
C GLN A 37 -16.38 -4.88 -37.52
N THR A 38 -15.27 -4.40 -38.08
CA THR A 38 -13.92 -4.84 -37.73
C THR A 38 -13.56 -4.40 -36.31
N ILE A 39 -13.05 -5.32 -35.48
CA ILE A 39 -12.45 -4.99 -34.18
C ILE A 39 -11.04 -4.44 -34.41
N ASN A 40 -10.88 -3.14 -34.17
CA ASN A 40 -9.69 -2.37 -34.51
C ASN A 40 -8.70 -2.21 -33.35
N THR A 41 -8.94 -2.85 -32.20
CA THR A 41 -8.15 -2.68 -30.97
C THR A 41 -6.65 -2.75 -31.21
N ALA A 42 -6.17 -3.82 -31.87
CA ALA A 42 -4.75 -4.03 -32.12
C ALA A 42 -4.16 -2.97 -33.08
N ALA A 43 -4.90 -2.56 -34.10
CA ALA A 43 -4.43 -1.57 -35.08
C ALA A 43 -4.33 -0.18 -34.46
N ILE A 44 -5.33 0.22 -33.66
CA ILE A 44 -5.33 1.50 -32.96
C ILE A 44 -4.24 1.52 -31.88
N GLN A 45 -4.10 0.44 -31.11
CA GLN A 45 -3.04 0.34 -30.09
C GLN A 45 -1.64 0.44 -30.71
N LYS A 46 -1.41 -0.20 -31.86
CA LYS A 46 -0.13 -0.10 -32.58
C LYS A 46 0.18 1.34 -33.02
N ALA A 47 -0.82 2.12 -33.41
CA ALA A 47 -0.64 3.53 -33.73
C ALA A 47 -0.28 4.36 -32.48
N ILE A 48 -0.93 4.09 -31.34
CA ILE A 48 -0.62 4.71 -30.04
C ILE A 48 0.81 4.39 -29.60
N ASP A 49 1.20 3.12 -29.61
CA ASP A 49 2.54 2.72 -29.17
C ASP A 49 3.62 3.28 -30.11
N ALA A 50 3.38 3.32 -31.42
CA ALA A 50 4.30 3.94 -32.37
C ALA A 50 4.46 5.45 -32.15
N CYS A 51 3.35 6.14 -31.86
CA CYS A 51 3.35 7.56 -31.52
C CYS A 51 4.16 7.84 -30.25
N HIS A 52 3.96 7.03 -29.21
CA HIS A 52 4.71 7.10 -27.97
C HIS A 52 6.21 6.83 -28.16
N ALA A 53 6.57 5.80 -28.93
CA ALA A 53 7.94 5.36 -29.12
C ALA A 53 8.87 6.42 -29.72
N ILE A 54 8.32 7.38 -30.49
CA ILE A 54 9.10 8.49 -31.07
C ILE A 54 9.09 9.76 -30.21
N GLY A 55 8.57 9.69 -28.99
CA GLY A 55 8.51 10.79 -28.05
C GLY A 55 7.17 11.54 -28.00
N GLY A 56 6.14 11.05 -28.70
CA GLY A 56 4.78 11.60 -28.64
C GLY A 56 4.30 12.26 -29.93
N GLY A 57 3.02 12.65 -29.91
CA GLY A 57 2.32 13.21 -31.06
C GLY A 57 0.82 12.91 -31.05
N THR A 58 0.21 12.93 -32.23
CA THR A 58 -1.23 12.76 -32.40
C THR A 58 -1.53 11.44 -33.07
N VAL A 59 -2.44 10.64 -32.50
CA VAL A 59 -3.04 9.48 -33.17
C VAL A 59 -4.39 9.90 -33.72
N LEU A 60 -4.53 9.90 -35.03
CA LEU A 60 -5.76 10.34 -35.70
C LEU A 60 -6.69 9.15 -35.97
N VAL A 61 -7.89 9.20 -35.39
CA VAL A 61 -9.06 8.42 -35.79
C VAL A 61 -9.80 9.21 -36.87
N PRO A 62 -9.68 8.87 -38.17
CA PRO A 62 -10.30 9.62 -39.25
C PRO A 62 -11.80 9.32 -39.34
N LYS A 63 -12.49 10.00 -40.27
CA LYS A 63 -13.89 9.71 -40.60
C LYS A 63 -14.11 8.20 -40.88
N GLY A 64 -15.13 7.63 -40.24
CA GLY A 64 -15.46 6.21 -40.32
C GLY A 64 -15.98 5.68 -38.97
N VAL A 65 -16.45 4.44 -38.94
CA VAL A 65 -16.89 3.77 -37.71
C VAL A 65 -15.89 2.70 -37.32
N PHE A 66 -15.15 2.92 -36.24
CA PHE A 66 -14.10 2.03 -35.76
C PHE A 66 -14.55 1.37 -34.47
N VAL A 67 -14.80 0.05 -34.50
CA VAL A 67 -15.13 -0.71 -33.29
C VAL A 67 -13.85 -1.10 -32.57
N SER A 68 -13.78 -0.95 -31.24
CA SER A 68 -12.60 -1.30 -30.45
C SER A 68 -12.97 -1.83 -29.06
N GLY A 69 -12.16 -2.75 -28.57
CA GLY A 69 -12.02 -3.05 -27.14
C GLY A 69 -11.13 -2.03 -26.44
N SER A 70 -10.58 -2.37 -25.27
CA SER A 70 -9.75 -1.46 -24.48
C SER A 70 -8.51 -0.96 -25.22
N LEU A 71 -8.30 0.36 -25.16
CA LEU A 71 -7.14 1.07 -25.68
C LEU A 71 -6.35 1.67 -24.52
N GLN A 72 -5.05 1.38 -24.45
CA GLN A 72 -4.14 1.97 -23.46
C GLN A 72 -3.46 3.19 -24.09
N LEU A 73 -3.86 4.39 -23.67
CA LEU A 73 -3.20 5.63 -24.02
C LEU A 73 -1.86 5.74 -23.28
N ARG A 74 -0.80 6.11 -24.01
CA ARG A 74 0.58 6.21 -23.51
C ARG A 74 0.98 7.68 -23.32
N SER A 75 2.00 7.94 -22.50
CA SER A 75 2.51 9.29 -22.28
C SER A 75 2.83 10.03 -23.57
N ARG A 76 2.55 11.34 -23.60
CA ARG A 76 2.78 12.25 -24.74
C ARG A 76 1.96 11.92 -25.99
N VAL A 77 0.90 11.12 -25.87
CA VAL A 77 0.01 10.78 -26.97
C VAL A 77 -1.34 11.49 -26.81
N THR A 78 -1.75 12.18 -27.87
CA THR A 78 -3.11 12.71 -28.01
C THR A 78 -3.90 11.87 -29.02
N LEU A 79 -4.99 11.25 -28.58
CA LEU A 79 -5.93 10.57 -29.46
C LEU A 79 -6.93 11.59 -30.04
N GLN A 80 -6.78 11.90 -31.32
CA GLN A 80 -7.64 12.85 -32.02
C GLN A 80 -8.77 12.13 -32.77
N ILE A 81 -10.02 12.39 -32.40
CA ILE A 81 -11.22 11.90 -33.05
C ILE A 81 -11.71 12.94 -34.06
N ALA A 82 -11.49 12.68 -35.34
CA ALA A 82 -11.83 13.60 -36.42
C ALA A 82 -13.34 13.86 -36.51
N GLN A 83 -13.72 14.93 -37.21
CA GLN A 83 -15.12 15.19 -37.53
C GLN A 83 -15.74 13.99 -38.27
N ASP A 84 -16.99 13.67 -37.93
CA ASP A 84 -17.74 12.50 -38.42
C ASP A 84 -17.09 11.14 -38.12
N ALA A 85 -16.02 11.08 -37.32
CA ALA A 85 -15.45 9.82 -36.86
C ALA A 85 -16.23 9.29 -35.65
N LEU A 86 -16.41 7.98 -35.62
CA LEU A 86 -17.05 7.27 -34.51
C LEU A 86 -16.11 6.17 -34.01
N LEU A 87 -15.55 6.35 -32.81
CA LEU A 87 -14.87 5.29 -32.07
C LEU A 87 -15.90 4.60 -31.18
N ARG A 88 -16.28 3.38 -31.55
CA ARG A 88 -17.34 2.62 -30.91
C ARG A 88 -16.74 1.53 -30.04
N GLY A 89 -17.16 1.41 -28.79
CA GLY A 89 -16.82 0.30 -27.93
C GLY A 89 -17.38 -1.01 -28.47
N SER A 90 -16.63 -2.10 -28.34
CA SER A 90 -17.10 -3.44 -28.71
C SER A 90 -18.35 -3.84 -27.91
N PRO A 91 -19.31 -4.56 -28.52
CA PRO A 91 -20.43 -5.12 -27.78
C PRO A 91 -20.05 -6.34 -26.91
N ASN A 92 -18.83 -6.85 -27.04
CA ASN A 92 -18.36 -8.00 -26.27
C ASN A 92 -17.51 -7.56 -25.07
N ILE A 93 -17.93 -7.93 -23.86
CA ILE A 93 -17.22 -7.54 -22.64
C ILE A 93 -15.79 -8.10 -22.55
N ALA A 94 -15.53 -9.24 -23.20
CA ALA A 94 -14.19 -9.85 -23.21
C ALA A 94 -13.15 -8.97 -23.93
N ASP A 95 -13.57 -8.05 -24.79
CA ASP A 95 -12.67 -7.16 -25.52
C ASP A 95 -12.14 -6.01 -24.62
N TYR A 96 -12.67 -5.87 -23.40
CA TYR A 96 -12.27 -4.84 -22.44
C TYR A 96 -11.30 -5.35 -21.36
N ALA A 97 -10.50 -6.36 -21.69
CA ALA A 97 -9.50 -6.89 -20.78
C ALA A 97 -8.38 -5.87 -20.55
N ILE A 98 -8.19 -5.45 -19.30
CA ILE A 98 -7.10 -4.54 -18.90
C ILE A 98 -6.24 -5.25 -17.85
N GLU A 99 -4.95 -5.37 -18.12
CA GLU A 99 -3.96 -5.77 -17.13
C GLU A 99 -3.56 -4.53 -16.32
N THR A 100 -4.03 -4.43 -15.07
CA THR A 100 -3.71 -3.31 -14.17
C THR A 100 -2.96 -3.83 -12.95
N ALA A 101 -2.00 -3.07 -12.44
CA ALA A 101 -1.49 -3.27 -11.08
C ALA A 101 -2.62 -3.02 -10.07
N GLU A 102 -2.80 -3.91 -9.10
CA GLU A 102 -3.94 -3.84 -8.17
C GLU A 102 -3.89 -2.58 -7.29
N LEU A 103 -4.89 -1.71 -7.44
CA LEU A 103 -5.19 -0.64 -6.49
C LEU A 103 -6.26 -1.16 -5.54
N HIS A 104 -5.87 -1.62 -4.35
CA HIS A 104 -6.82 -2.06 -3.31
C HIS A 104 -6.47 -1.45 -1.96
N TRP A 105 -7.24 -0.46 -1.51
CA TRP A 105 -7.09 0.11 -0.17
C TRP A 105 -8.28 -0.16 0.77
N SER A 106 -9.49 -0.30 0.25
CA SER A 106 -10.69 -0.48 1.08
C SER A 106 -11.47 -1.75 0.73
N ALA A 107 -12.25 -2.29 1.67
CA ALA A 107 -13.05 -3.51 1.45
C ALA A 107 -14.13 -3.31 0.38
N TYR A 108 -14.71 -2.10 0.30
CA TYR A 108 -15.59 -1.70 -0.80
C TYR A 108 -14.84 -1.67 -2.13
N TRP A 109 -13.60 -1.17 -2.15
CA TRP A 109 -12.78 -1.13 -3.35
C TRP A 109 -12.25 -2.50 -3.77
N LYS A 110 -12.05 -3.46 -2.87
CA LYS A 110 -11.76 -4.86 -3.27
C LYS A 110 -12.90 -5.47 -4.09
N PHE A 111 -14.14 -5.17 -3.72
CA PHE A 111 -15.31 -5.61 -4.49
C PHE A 111 -15.48 -4.80 -5.78
N ALA A 112 -15.53 -3.47 -5.71
CA ALA A 112 -15.73 -2.59 -6.86
C ALA A 112 -14.58 -2.65 -7.87
N ALA A 113 -13.31 -2.60 -7.44
CA ALA A 113 -12.15 -2.65 -8.32
C ALA A 113 -11.86 -4.04 -8.92
N SER A 114 -12.46 -5.12 -8.38
CA SER A 114 -12.46 -6.42 -9.08
C SER A 114 -13.36 -6.42 -10.31
N GLN A 115 -14.33 -5.48 -10.38
CA GLN A 115 -15.37 -5.43 -11.41
C GLN A 115 -15.24 -4.20 -12.33
N TRP A 116 -14.77 -3.04 -11.83
CA TRP A 116 -14.57 -1.77 -12.56
C TRP A 116 -13.22 -1.65 -13.28
N LYS A 117 -12.62 -2.78 -13.69
CA LYS A 117 -11.38 -2.77 -14.49
C LYS A 117 -11.64 -2.46 -15.97
N GLN A 118 -12.88 -2.65 -16.42
CA GLN A 118 -13.22 -2.59 -17.84
C GLN A 118 -13.51 -1.16 -18.28
N CYS A 119 -12.79 -0.67 -19.28
CA CYS A 119 -13.07 0.62 -19.91
C CYS A 119 -12.55 0.69 -21.34
N LEU A 120 -13.14 1.54 -22.18
CA LEU A 120 -12.78 1.66 -23.59
C LEU A 120 -11.42 2.34 -23.79
N ILE A 121 -11.17 3.45 -23.09
CA ILE A 121 -9.90 4.18 -23.14
C ILE A 121 -9.34 4.26 -21.73
N TYR A 122 -8.13 3.75 -21.57
CA TYR A 122 -7.44 3.63 -20.30
C TYR A 122 -6.07 4.30 -20.34
N ALA A 123 -5.63 4.86 -19.23
CA ALA A 123 -4.24 5.25 -19.02
C ALA A 123 -3.85 5.07 -17.56
N GLU A 124 -2.62 4.67 -17.32
CA GLU A 124 -2.05 4.53 -15.97
C GLU A 124 -0.60 5.03 -15.98
N ASP A 125 -0.25 5.80 -14.95
CA ASP A 125 1.08 6.40 -14.75
C ASP A 125 1.60 7.16 -16.00
N ALA A 126 0.69 7.78 -16.74
CA ALA A 126 0.98 8.48 -17.99
C ALA A 126 1.03 10.01 -17.81
N GLU A 127 1.91 10.68 -18.54
CA GLU A 127 2.05 12.14 -18.53
C GLU A 127 1.81 12.73 -19.92
N GLU A 128 1.18 13.90 -20.01
CA GLU A 128 0.91 14.64 -21.25
C GLU A 128 0.04 13.84 -22.23
N ILE A 129 -1.12 13.38 -21.76
CA ILE A 129 -2.05 12.59 -22.56
C ILE A 129 -3.29 13.40 -22.94
N GLY A 130 -3.87 13.10 -24.10
CA GLY A 130 -5.04 13.84 -24.60
C GLY A 130 -6.07 13.00 -25.33
N ILE A 131 -7.34 13.39 -25.24
CA ILE A 131 -8.43 12.98 -26.14
C ILE A 131 -9.05 14.25 -26.72
N GLU A 132 -9.03 14.40 -28.04
CA GLU A 132 -9.38 15.65 -28.67
C GLU A 132 -10.19 15.49 -29.96
N GLY A 133 -10.99 16.50 -30.29
CA GLY A 133 -11.57 16.65 -31.62
C GLY A 133 -13.08 16.36 -31.68
N PRO A 134 -13.75 16.86 -32.74
CA PRO A 134 -15.22 16.99 -32.79
C PRO A 134 -15.99 15.68 -33.04
N GLY A 135 -15.29 14.56 -33.18
CA GLY A 135 -15.95 13.27 -33.40
C GLY A 135 -16.57 12.69 -32.12
N THR A 136 -16.97 11.42 -32.22
CA THR A 136 -17.78 10.76 -31.20
C THR A 136 -17.13 9.49 -30.69
N ILE A 137 -17.19 9.28 -29.37
CA ILE A 137 -16.88 8.03 -28.68
C ILE A 137 -18.19 7.45 -28.14
N ASP A 138 -18.58 6.26 -28.59
CA ASP A 138 -19.85 5.59 -28.26
C ASP A 138 -19.61 4.29 -27.50
N GLY A 139 -20.12 4.18 -26.28
CA GLY A 139 -19.92 3.00 -25.41
C GLY A 139 -20.89 1.85 -25.66
N GLN A 140 -21.90 2.05 -26.52
CA GLN A 140 -22.99 1.11 -26.81
C GLN A 140 -23.81 0.63 -25.59
N GLY A 141 -23.80 1.39 -24.51
CA GLY A 141 -24.39 1.03 -23.21
C GLY A 141 -25.89 1.21 -23.04
N GLY A 142 -26.57 1.88 -23.98
CA GLY A 142 -27.98 2.24 -23.83
C GLY A 142 -28.90 1.01 -23.62
N ARG A 143 -29.86 1.12 -22.67
CA ARG A 143 -30.81 0.04 -22.28
C ARG A 143 -31.57 -0.58 -23.45
N GLU A 144 -31.87 0.19 -24.49
CA GLU A 144 -32.61 -0.26 -25.68
C GLU A 144 -31.79 -1.21 -26.56
N ARG A 145 -30.46 -1.08 -26.55
CA ARG A 145 -29.57 -1.90 -27.38
C ARG A 145 -29.28 -3.28 -26.78
N LYS A 146 -29.61 -3.49 -25.49
CA LYS A 146 -29.43 -4.74 -24.70
C LYS A 146 -28.03 -5.38 -24.81
N VAL A 147 -27.00 -4.60 -25.16
CA VAL A 147 -25.63 -5.09 -25.33
C VAL A 147 -25.08 -5.63 -24.01
N PHE A 148 -25.30 -4.88 -22.93
CA PHE A 148 -24.98 -5.29 -21.57
C PHE A 148 -26.29 -5.40 -20.75
N PRO A 149 -26.88 -6.61 -20.63
CA PRO A 149 -28.29 -6.78 -20.28
C PRO A 149 -28.65 -6.51 -18.81
N ASN A 150 -27.67 -6.44 -17.90
CA ASN A 150 -27.92 -6.22 -16.47
C ASN A 150 -27.46 -4.82 -16.03
N ALA A 151 -28.43 -3.95 -15.75
CA ALA A 151 -28.25 -2.57 -15.32
C ALA A 151 -27.41 -2.41 -14.04
N ASN A 152 -27.40 -3.43 -13.17
CA ASN A 152 -26.68 -3.41 -11.90
C ASN A 152 -25.39 -4.24 -11.94
N ASP A 153 -25.00 -4.72 -13.12
CA ASP A 153 -23.75 -5.46 -13.26
C ASP A 153 -22.58 -4.49 -13.19
N PRO A 154 -21.66 -4.67 -12.23
CA PRO A 154 -20.49 -3.82 -12.10
C PRO A 154 -19.45 -4.11 -13.20
N ARG A 155 -19.56 -5.17 -13.99
CA ARG A 155 -18.66 -5.51 -15.11
C ARG A 155 -19.04 -4.79 -16.41
N ARG A 156 -19.74 -3.65 -16.33
CA ARG A 156 -20.03 -2.84 -17.52
C ARG A 156 -18.86 -1.89 -17.77
N PRO A 157 -18.39 -1.74 -19.02
CA PRO A 157 -17.21 -0.94 -19.28
C PRO A 157 -17.51 0.56 -19.16
N MET A 158 -16.59 1.30 -18.56
CA MET A 158 -16.57 2.77 -18.61
C MET A 158 -16.08 3.26 -19.98
N LEU A 159 -16.33 4.52 -20.34
CA LEU A 159 -15.73 5.07 -21.57
C LEU A 159 -14.26 5.45 -21.36
N ILE A 160 -13.96 6.26 -20.35
CA ILE A 160 -12.61 6.76 -20.11
C ILE A 160 -12.23 6.53 -18.65
N ARG A 161 -11.04 5.97 -18.40
CA ARG A 161 -10.49 5.87 -17.05
C ARG A 161 -9.01 6.17 -17.03
N PHE A 162 -8.61 7.21 -16.30
CA PHE A 162 -7.21 7.59 -16.15
C PHE A 162 -6.77 7.52 -14.70
N VAL A 163 -5.65 6.86 -14.46
CA VAL A 163 -5.16 6.51 -13.12
C VAL A 163 -3.74 7.08 -12.96
N SER A 164 -3.55 7.93 -11.95
CA SER A 164 -2.24 8.54 -11.63
C SER A 164 -1.61 9.29 -12.81
N CYS A 165 -2.45 9.90 -13.65
CA CYS A 165 -1.98 10.58 -14.85
C CYS A 165 -1.72 12.06 -14.57
N ARG A 166 -0.79 12.68 -15.31
CA ARG A 166 -0.44 14.09 -15.17
C ARG A 166 -0.59 14.85 -16.50
N LYS A 167 -1.04 16.11 -16.45
CA LYS A 167 -1.26 16.96 -17.63
C LYS A 167 -2.20 16.27 -18.63
N VAL A 168 -3.42 16.02 -18.18
CA VAL A 168 -4.47 15.33 -18.94
C VAL A 168 -5.31 16.36 -19.68
N THR A 169 -5.59 16.14 -20.96
CA THR A 169 -6.51 16.98 -21.74
C THR A 169 -7.66 16.18 -22.34
N VAL A 170 -8.91 16.61 -22.14
CA VAL A 170 -10.07 16.07 -22.86
C VAL A 170 -10.86 17.23 -23.44
N ARG A 171 -10.83 17.42 -24.77
CA ARG A 171 -11.45 18.61 -25.37
C ARG A 171 -12.20 18.38 -26.68
N HIS A 172 -13.29 19.13 -26.85
CA HIS A 172 -14.08 19.18 -28.08
C HIS A 172 -14.74 17.87 -28.54
N VAL A 173 -14.75 16.82 -27.71
CA VAL A 173 -15.22 15.48 -28.09
C VAL A 173 -16.63 15.19 -27.58
N ASN A 174 -17.36 14.34 -28.31
CA ASN A 174 -18.68 13.85 -27.90
C ASN A 174 -18.55 12.45 -27.29
N LEU A 175 -19.03 12.26 -26.07
CA LEU A 175 -19.06 10.98 -25.34
C LEU A 175 -20.53 10.56 -25.17
N ILE A 176 -20.90 9.42 -25.75
CA ILE A 176 -22.31 8.99 -25.77
C ILE A 176 -22.48 7.53 -25.34
N ASP A 177 -23.65 7.23 -24.80
CA ASP A 177 -24.12 5.88 -24.49
C ASP A 177 -23.08 5.03 -23.72
N PRO A 178 -22.50 5.52 -22.60
CA PRO A 178 -21.58 4.70 -21.81
C PRO A 178 -22.33 3.50 -21.20
N ALA A 179 -21.66 2.36 -21.15
CA ALA A 179 -22.22 1.16 -20.50
C ALA A 179 -22.18 1.25 -18.99
N SER A 180 -21.38 2.14 -18.40
CA SER A 180 -21.33 2.48 -16.97
C SER A 180 -21.01 3.97 -16.86
N PHE A 181 -20.07 4.36 -15.99
CA PHE A 181 -19.59 5.74 -15.84
C PHE A 181 -18.99 6.22 -17.15
N THR A 182 -19.19 7.49 -17.48
CA THR A 182 -18.61 8.07 -18.69
C THR A 182 -17.10 8.25 -18.49
N THR A 183 -16.68 8.90 -17.42
CA THR A 183 -15.27 9.12 -17.14
C THR A 183 -14.94 8.88 -15.68
N PHE A 184 -13.74 8.40 -15.38
CA PHE A 184 -13.24 8.34 -14.02
C PHE A 184 -11.75 8.65 -13.94
N PHE A 185 -11.42 9.79 -13.33
CA PHE A 185 -10.06 10.24 -13.09
C PHE A 185 -9.66 9.89 -11.65
N VAL A 186 -8.58 9.15 -11.49
CA VAL A 186 -8.11 8.66 -10.19
C VAL A 186 -6.69 9.15 -9.99
N ARG A 187 -6.38 9.80 -8.86
CA ARG A 187 -5.06 10.36 -8.51
C ARG A 187 -4.41 11.22 -9.59
N SER A 188 -5.22 11.84 -10.44
CA SER A 188 -4.72 12.55 -11.61
C SER A 188 -4.55 14.03 -11.31
N GLU A 189 -3.56 14.63 -11.95
CA GLU A 189 -3.11 15.99 -11.67
C GLU A 189 -3.01 16.81 -12.95
N ASP A 190 -3.36 18.09 -12.88
CA ASP A 190 -3.41 18.98 -14.05
C ASP A 190 -4.37 18.44 -15.13
N VAL A 191 -5.65 18.26 -14.76
CA VAL A 191 -6.70 17.72 -15.64
C VAL A 191 -7.50 18.86 -16.26
N HIS A 192 -7.48 18.98 -17.58
CA HIS A 192 -8.18 20.01 -18.33
C HIS A 192 -9.26 19.40 -19.24
N ILE A 193 -10.52 19.76 -18.98
CA ILE A 193 -11.69 19.28 -19.71
C ILE A 193 -12.40 20.49 -20.31
N GLU A 194 -12.53 20.56 -21.64
CA GLU A 194 -13.08 21.74 -22.30
C GLU A 194 -13.99 21.41 -23.49
N ARG A 195 -15.18 22.00 -23.54
CA ARG A 195 -16.15 21.80 -24.64
C ARG A 195 -16.43 20.33 -24.94
N VAL A 196 -16.56 19.52 -23.89
CA VAL A 196 -16.94 18.11 -24.00
C VAL A 196 -18.45 17.99 -23.92
N THR A 197 -19.03 17.19 -24.81
CA THR A 197 -20.46 16.83 -24.77
C THR A 197 -20.61 15.43 -24.20
N ILE A 198 -21.42 15.27 -23.15
CA ILE A 198 -21.79 13.95 -22.60
C ILE A 198 -23.28 13.70 -22.80
N ARG A 199 -23.63 12.52 -23.33
CA ARG A 199 -25.01 12.02 -23.43
C ARG A 199 -25.10 10.61 -22.84
N SER A 200 -25.45 10.51 -21.56
CA SER A 200 -25.53 9.24 -20.84
C SER A 200 -26.87 9.03 -20.11
N ARG A 201 -27.86 9.91 -20.33
CA ARG A 201 -29.16 9.94 -19.62
C ARG A 201 -29.94 8.63 -19.63
N HIS A 202 -29.70 7.74 -20.59
CA HIS A 202 -30.38 6.45 -20.73
C HIS A 202 -29.70 5.29 -19.98
N SER A 203 -28.47 5.49 -19.48
CA SER A 203 -27.66 4.46 -18.82
C SER A 203 -27.81 4.51 -17.29
N PRO A 204 -28.01 3.38 -16.60
CA PRO A 204 -27.92 3.31 -15.14
C PRO A 204 -26.47 3.47 -14.69
N ASN A 205 -26.21 4.25 -13.61
CA ASN A 205 -24.86 4.65 -13.19
C ASN A 205 -24.08 5.32 -14.33
N GLY A 206 -24.80 6.13 -15.11
CA GLY A 206 -24.27 6.87 -16.24
C GLY A 206 -23.68 8.21 -15.81
N ASP A 207 -22.83 8.20 -14.79
CA ASP A 207 -22.16 9.37 -14.25
C ASP A 207 -21.33 10.07 -15.35
N GLY A 208 -21.16 11.39 -15.23
CA GLY A 208 -20.43 12.20 -16.19
C GLY A 208 -18.93 12.24 -15.91
N LEU A 209 -18.53 13.25 -15.14
CA LEU A 209 -17.14 13.55 -14.80
C LEU A 209 -16.84 13.20 -13.34
N ASP A 210 -16.26 12.02 -13.11
CA ASP A 210 -15.91 11.55 -11.77
C ASP A 210 -14.42 11.71 -11.46
N PHE A 211 -14.14 12.10 -10.21
CA PHE A 211 -12.78 12.34 -9.73
C PHE A 211 -12.58 11.64 -8.38
N ASP A 212 -11.42 11.00 -8.22
CA ASP A 212 -10.93 10.46 -6.96
C ASP A 212 -9.51 10.96 -6.69
N GLY A 213 -9.34 11.77 -5.65
CA GLY A 213 -8.03 12.28 -5.22
C GLY A 213 -7.25 13.06 -6.28
N CYS A 214 -7.94 13.88 -7.06
CA CYS A 214 -7.37 14.66 -8.17
C CYS A 214 -6.99 16.08 -7.75
N ARG A 215 -6.00 16.68 -8.43
CA ARG A 215 -5.53 18.03 -8.14
C ARG A 215 -5.45 18.90 -9.39
N ARG A 216 -5.77 20.20 -9.24
CA ARG A 216 -5.70 21.19 -10.32
C ARG A 216 -6.55 20.76 -11.52
N VAL A 217 -7.85 20.67 -11.29
CA VAL A 217 -8.85 20.25 -12.27
C VAL A 217 -9.55 21.47 -12.85
N ARG A 218 -9.62 21.56 -14.17
CA ARG A 218 -10.36 22.61 -14.89
C ARG A 218 -11.41 21.98 -15.80
N ILE A 219 -12.66 22.41 -15.65
CA ILE A 219 -13.79 21.99 -16.48
C ILE A 219 -14.43 23.24 -17.07
N LYS A 220 -14.51 23.33 -18.39
CA LYS A 220 -14.95 24.56 -19.06
C LYS A 220 -15.86 24.31 -20.25
N ASP A 221 -16.94 25.07 -20.36
CA ASP A 221 -17.83 25.13 -21.53
C ASP A 221 -18.40 23.76 -21.96
N CYS A 222 -18.57 22.83 -21.02
CA CYS A 222 -19.09 21.47 -21.29
C CYS A 222 -20.63 21.41 -21.32
N ASP A 223 -21.18 20.48 -22.11
CA ASP A 223 -22.62 20.19 -22.18
C ASP A 223 -22.87 18.74 -21.71
N LEU A 224 -23.39 18.59 -20.49
CA LEU A 224 -23.51 17.31 -19.80
C LEU A 224 -24.98 16.93 -19.64
N ALA A 225 -25.40 15.82 -20.26
CA ALA A 225 -26.73 15.25 -20.07
C ALA A 225 -26.63 13.80 -19.54
N THR A 226 -26.72 13.63 -18.22
CA THR A 226 -26.28 12.40 -17.54
C THR A 226 -27.40 11.56 -16.92
N GLY A 227 -27.14 10.26 -16.80
CA GLY A 227 -28.06 9.28 -16.21
C GLY A 227 -27.98 9.23 -14.69
N ASP A 228 -26.88 9.74 -14.13
CA ASP A 228 -26.59 9.88 -12.71
C ASP A 228 -25.86 11.22 -12.47
N ASP A 229 -25.05 11.36 -11.42
CA ASP A 229 -24.29 12.57 -11.11
C ASP A 229 -23.48 13.09 -12.31
N ALA A 230 -23.62 14.39 -12.64
CA ALA A 230 -22.93 14.94 -13.82
C ALA A 230 -21.46 15.27 -13.56
N ILE A 231 -21.14 15.78 -12.36
CA ILE A 231 -19.77 16.03 -11.90
C ILE A 231 -19.66 15.52 -10.45
N GLY A 232 -18.73 14.59 -10.20
CA GLY A 232 -18.63 13.87 -8.93
C GLY A 232 -17.21 13.84 -8.35
N PRO A 233 -16.77 14.87 -7.60
CA PRO A 233 -15.54 14.80 -6.80
C PRO A 233 -15.74 13.92 -5.55
N LYS A 234 -15.01 12.82 -5.48
CA LYS A 234 -15.05 11.79 -4.44
C LYS A 234 -13.64 11.54 -3.89
N THR A 235 -13.50 10.95 -2.70
CA THR A 235 -12.18 10.55 -2.17
C THR A 235 -12.28 9.21 -1.47
N PHE A 236 -11.60 8.20 -2.03
CA PHE A 236 -11.64 6.82 -1.53
C PHE A 236 -10.36 6.41 -0.77
N HIS A 237 -9.40 7.31 -0.63
CA HIS A 237 -8.12 7.06 0.03
C HIS A 237 -7.70 8.24 0.90
N PRO A 238 -7.24 8.04 2.15
CA PRO A 238 -6.93 9.11 3.10
C PRO A 238 -5.82 10.05 2.63
N ASP A 239 -4.85 9.54 1.85
CA ASP A 239 -3.72 10.34 1.37
C ASP A 239 -3.98 11.11 0.06
N TRP A 240 -5.14 10.91 -0.57
CA TRP A 240 -5.42 11.45 -1.91
C TRP A 240 -6.58 12.45 -1.85
N PRO A 241 -6.32 13.71 -1.45
CA PRO A 241 -7.33 14.75 -1.40
C PRO A 241 -7.71 15.26 -2.80
N ASN A 242 -8.93 15.79 -2.93
CA ASN A 242 -9.31 16.61 -4.07
C ASN A 242 -8.96 18.08 -3.80
N GLU A 243 -8.20 18.70 -4.71
CA GLU A 243 -7.76 20.10 -4.52
C GLU A 243 -7.80 20.91 -5.82
N ASP A 244 -8.17 22.18 -5.70
CA ASP A 244 -8.04 23.18 -6.78
C ASP A 244 -8.88 22.83 -8.02
N PHE A 245 -10.20 22.90 -7.86
CA PHE A 245 -11.16 22.68 -8.95
C PHE A 245 -11.72 24.01 -9.44
N GLU A 246 -11.67 24.24 -10.76
CA GLU A 246 -12.31 25.37 -11.43
C GLU A 246 -13.28 24.86 -12.50
N ILE A 247 -14.58 25.08 -12.29
CA ILE A 247 -15.66 24.65 -13.17
C ILE A 247 -16.38 25.88 -13.69
N SER A 248 -16.53 26.03 -15.01
CA SER A 248 -17.21 27.21 -15.57
C SER A 248 -17.92 27.00 -16.90
N GLY A 249 -18.98 27.76 -17.15
CA GLY A 249 -19.63 27.80 -18.48
C GLY A 249 -20.39 26.54 -18.86
N CYS A 250 -20.67 25.64 -17.91
CA CYS A 250 -21.27 24.34 -18.21
C CYS A 250 -22.80 24.39 -18.28
N ARG A 251 -23.36 23.64 -19.23
CA ARG A 251 -24.80 23.34 -19.31
C ARG A 251 -25.02 21.91 -18.82
N ILE A 252 -25.80 21.75 -17.77
CA ILE A 252 -25.95 20.46 -17.08
C ILE A 252 -27.42 20.07 -16.98
N THR A 253 -27.70 18.84 -17.36
CA THR A 253 -28.97 18.14 -17.17
C THR A 253 -28.65 16.77 -16.60
N SER A 254 -29.26 16.38 -15.47
CA SER A 254 -28.98 15.10 -14.83
C SER A 254 -30.25 14.46 -14.29
N ARG A 255 -30.38 13.14 -14.39
CA ARG A 255 -31.43 12.41 -13.66
C ARG A 255 -31.20 12.37 -12.13
N TRP A 256 -30.01 12.75 -11.69
CA TRP A 256 -29.59 12.83 -10.29
C TRP A 256 -29.07 14.25 -9.97
N HIS A 257 -27.82 14.43 -9.54
CA HIS A 257 -27.29 15.77 -9.20
C HIS A 257 -26.48 16.39 -10.34
N ALA A 258 -26.59 17.72 -10.49
CA ALA A 258 -25.72 18.47 -11.38
C ALA A 258 -24.26 18.44 -10.88
N ILE A 259 -24.06 18.56 -9.56
CA ILE A 259 -22.78 18.32 -8.92
C ILE A 259 -22.99 17.67 -7.56
N ARG A 260 -22.20 16.63 -7.28
CA ARG A 260 -22.22 15.91 -5.99
C ARG A 260 -20.80 15.74 -5.46
N ILE A 261 -20.52 16.37 -4.34
CA ILE A 261 -19.19 16.43 -3.73
C ILE A 261 -19.19 15.58 -2.46
N GLY A 262 -18.24 14.66 -2.35
CA GLY A 262 -17.91 13.97 -1.09
C GLY A 262 -18.91 12.89 -0.64
N CYS A 263 -19.71 12.33 -1.56
CA CYS A 263 -20.53 11.17 -1.23
C CYS A 263 -19.69 10.03 -0.61
N GLU A 264 -18.49 9.82 -1.14
CA GLU A 264 -17.35 9.19 -0.46
C GLU A 264 -16.30 10.27 -0.15
N SER A 265 -15.94 10.40 1.13
CA SER A 265 -15.21 11.54 1.68
C SER A 265 -14.25 11.10 2.78
N ILE A 266 -13.28 10.26 2.41
CA ILE A 266 -12.22 9.76 3.29
C ILE A 266 -11.07 10.77 3.42
N ALA A 267 -10.79 11.55 2.37
CA ALA A 267 -9.77 12.60 2.36
C ALA A 267 -10.38 13.98 2.08
N PRO A 268 -9.67 15.07 2.46
CA PRO A 268 -10.19 16.42 2.26
C PRO A 268 -10.54 16.73 0.80
N THR A 269 -11.61 17.51 0.60
CA THR A 269 -11.89 18.21 -0.67
C THR A 269 -11.89 19.70 -0.40
N ARG A 270 -11.02 20.45 -1.09
CA ARG A 270 -10.79 21.87 -0.80
C ARG A 270 -10.56 22.73 -2.03
N ARG A 271 -10.96 23.99 -1.95
CA ARG A 271 -10.78 25.00 -3.00
C ARG A 271 -11.44 24.58 -4.33
N LEU A 272 -12.75 24.44 -4.30
CA LEU A 272 -13.57 24.14 -5.48
C LEU A 272 -14.47 25.32 -5.81
N THR A 273 -14.37 25.81 -7.04
CA THR A 273 -15.22 26.88 -7.57
C THR A 273 -16.02 26.39 -8.77
N LEU A 274 -17.32 26.64 -8.77
CA LEU A 274 -18.21 26.45 -9.92
C LEU A 274 -18.91 27.76 -10.24
N ARG A 275 -18.79 28.24 -11.48
CA ARG A 275 -19.35 29.53 -11.89
C ARG A 275 -19.99 29.54 -13.26
N ASP A 276 -20.94 30.45 -13.48
CA ASP A 276 -21.47 30.76 -14.82
C ASP A 276 -22.09 29.54 -15.52
N CYS A 277 -22.85 28.73 -14.77
CA CYS A 277 -23.42 27.45 -15.24
C CYS A 277 -24.94 27.45 -15.27
N THR A 278 -25.53 26.59 -16.09
CA THR A 278 -26.99 26.39 -16.14
C THR A 278 -27.33 24.94 -15.81
N PHE A 279 -28.22 24.73 -14.84
CA PHE A 279 -28.75 23.43 -14.45
C PHE A 279 -30.21 23.33 -14.87
N THR A 280 -30.59 22.27 -15.58
CA THR A 280 -31.95 22.11 -16.09
C THR A 280 -32.45 20.68 -15.89
N GLN A 281 -33.69 20.53 -15.40
CA GLN A 281 -34.32 19.22 -15.17
C GLN A 281 -33.47 18.27 -14.29
N CYS A 282 -32.82 18.80 -13.27
CA CYS A 282 -32.01 18.00 -12.34
C CYS A 282 -32.81 17.57 -11.12
N GLN A 283 -32.62 16.34 -10.64
CA GLN A 283 -33.19 15.97 -9.35
C GLN A 283 -32.52 16.76 -8.21
N GLY A 284 -31.21 16.98 -8.29
CA GLY A 284 -30.47 17.85 -7.38
C GLY A 284 -29.59 18.85 -8.12
N GLY A 285 -29.45 20.04 -7.56
CA GLY A 285 -28.52 21.06 -8.03
C GLY A 285 -27.13 20.76 -7.48
N ILE A 286 -26.81 21.41 -6.36
CA ILE A 286 -25.51 21.30 -5.68
C ILE A 286 -25.69 20.48 -4.42
N LYS A 287 -25.03 19.33 -4.36
CA LYS A 287 -25.00 18.47 -3.18
C LYS A 287 -23.58 18.33 -2.64
N ILE A 288 -23.41 18.63 -1.36
CA ILE A 288 -22.15 18.57 -0.62
C ILE A 288 -22.36 17.63 0.55
N GLU A 289 -21.57 16.56 0.59
CA GLU A 289 -21.68 15.49 1.58
C GLU A 289 -20.33 15.24 2.27
N ALA A 290 -20.31 15.14 3.59
CA ALA A 290 -19.13 14.77 4.38
C ALA A 290 -19.46 13.56 5.26
N ASN A 291 -19.37 12.38 4.65
CA ASN A 291 -19.87 11.12 5.18
C ASN A 291 -18.81 10.26 5.87
N GLU A 292 -17.53 10.43 5.54
CA GLU A 292 -16.46 9.52 5.95
C GLU A 292 -15.27 10.21 6.65
N GLY A 293 -15.57 11.26 7.42
CA GLY A 293 -14.61 11.89 8.35
C GLY A 293 -13.74 12.98 7.73
N ALA A 294 -13.78 13.18 6.41
CA ALA A 294 -13.03 14.25 5.77
C ALA A 294 -13.53 15.66 6.11
N LEU A 295 -12.64 16.63 5.88
CA LEU A 295 -12.95 18.04 5.85
C LEU A 295 -13.24 18.50 4.42
N LEU A 296 -14.44 19.04 4.20
CA LEU A 296 -14.82 19.73 2.96
C LEU A 296 -14.81 21.24 3.24
N GLU A 297 -13.94 21.98 2.56
CA GLU A 297 -13.78 23.40 2.85
C GLU A 297 -13.48 24.29 1.64
N ASP A 298 -13.90 25.55 1.73
CA ASP A 298 -13.67 26.58 0.70
C ASP A 298 -14.28 26.17 -0.65
N LEU A 299 -15.61 26.02 -0.63
CA LEU A 299 -16.43 25.65 -1.78
C LEU A 299 -17.27 26.86 -2.20
N SER A 300 -17.16 27.27 -3.46
CA SER A 300 -17.80 28.50 -3.96
C SER A 300 -18.61 28.22 -5.23
N PHE A 301 -19.84 28.71 -5.26
CA PHE A 301 -20.80 28.51 -6.34
C PHE A 301 -21.41 29.86 -6.72
N SER A 302 -21.20 30.32 -7.96
CA SER A 302 -21.67 31.65 -8.37
C SER A 302 -22.24 31.75 -9.78
N GLY A 303 -23.19 32.66 -10.02
CA GLY A 303 -23.69 32.90 -11.38
C GLY A 303 -24.41 31.70 -11.98
N ILE A 304 -25.24 31.01 -11.20
CA ILE A 304 -25.89 29.76 -11.61
C ILE A 304 -27.37 30.00 -11.89
N GLU A 305 -27.86 29.49 -13.01
CA GLU A 305 -29.29 29.45 -13.32
C GLU A 305 -29.81 28.01 -13.20
N MET A 306 -30.78 27.78 -12.31
CA MET A 306 -31.40 26.49 -12.08
C MET A 306 -32.86 26.52 -12.54
N ASN A 307 -33.25 25.62 -13.44
CA ASN A 307 -34.61 25.52 -13.96
C ASN A 307 -35.18 24.10 -13.86
N LYS A 308 -36.33 23.93 -13.20
CA LYS A 308 -36.90 22.61 -12.86
C LYS A 308 -35.87 21.73 -12.13
N VAL A 309 -35.26 22.28 -11.08
CA VAL A 309 -34.37 21.55 -10.18
C VAL A 309 -35.14 21.21 -8.91
N CYS A 310 -35.21 19.92 -8.52
CA CYS A 310 -35.99 19.55 -7.33
C CYS A 310 -35.28 20.05 -6.07
N GLN A 311 -34.07 19.59 -5.77
CA GLN A 311 -33.33 19.97 -4.57
C GLN A 311 -32.15 20.89 -4.92
N PRO A 312 -32.29 22.23 -4.86
CA PRO A 312 -31.30 23.15 -5.42
C PRO A 312 -29.98 23.14 -4.65
N PHE A 313 -30.05 23.12 -3.31
CA PHE A 313 -28.89 23.09 -2.42
C PHE A 313 -29.07 22.03 -1.33
N MET A 314 -28.07 21.19 -1.15
CA MET A 314 -27.98 20.24 -0.05
C MET A 314 -26.57 20.24 0.51
N VAL A 315 -26.41 20.64 1.78
CA VAL A 315 -25.16 20.56 2.51
C VAL A 315 -25.38 19.64 3.71
N LEU A 316 -24.75 18.48 3.69
CA LEU A 316 -25.03 17.39 4.60
C LEU A 316 -23.75 16.79 5.17
N ALA A 317 -23.64 16.69 6.49
CA ALA A 317 -22.62 15.87 7.12
C ALA A 317 -23.30 14.77 7.94
N SER A 318 -23.21 13.52 7.47
CA SER A 318 -23.95 12.37 8.02
C SER A 318 -23.06 11.10 8.10
N ARG A 319 -23.61 9.95 8.53
CA ARG A 319 -22.91 8.64 8.45
C ARG A 319 -23.56 7.77 7.38
N PHE A 320 -22.79 7.29 6.42
CA PHE A 320 -23.29 6.44 5.34
C PHE A 320 -23.53 4.99 5.82
N ALA A 321 -24.56 4.32 5.30
CA ALA A 321 -24.82 2.91 5.62
C ALA A 321 -23.83 1.93 4.95
N PHE A 322 -23.13 2.39 3.90
CA PHE A 322 -22.09 1.66 3.17
C PHE A 322 -20.75 2.38 3.29
N SER A 323 -19.97 2.07 4.32
CA SER A 323 -18.59 2.60 4.45
C SER A 323 -17.68 1.97 3.40
N ALA A 324 -16.80 2.76 2.78
CA ALA A 324 -15.72 2.26 1.95
C ALA A 324 -14.84 1.26 2.72
N HIS A 325 -14.75 1.44 4.04
CA HIS A 325 -13.98 0.59 4.95
C HIS A 325 -14.72 -0.70 5.37
N GLY A 326 -15.94 -0.96 4.88
CA GLY A 326 -16.74 -2.13 5.23
C GLY A 326 -17.59 -1.93 6.49
N LYS A 327 -18.32 -2.97 6.92
CA LYS A 327 -19.26 -2.87 8.05
C LYS A 327 -18.56 -2.72 9.42
N SER A 328 -17.29 -3.08 9.56
CA SER A 328 -16.57 -3.12 10.85
C SER A 328 -15.82 -1.84 11.22
N THR A 329 -15.48 -0.98 10.26
CA THR A 329 -14.78 0.30 10.49
C THR A 329 -15.63 1.44 9.92
N ARG A 330 -16.35 2.15 10.78
CA ARG A 330 -17.14 3.33 10.36
C ARG A 330 -16.38 4.59 10.78
N PRO A 331 -15.91 5.42 9.82
CA PRO A 331 -15.25 6.68 10.13
C PRO A 331 -16.20 7.67 10.84
N PRO A 332 -15.65 8.68 11.54
CA PRO A 332 -16.45 9.74 12.14
C PRO A 332 -17.22 10.55 11.08
N VAL A 333 -18.23 11.32 11.49
CA VAL A 333 -18.91 12.26 10.59
C VAL A 333 -17.90 13.30 10.10
N GLY A 334 -17.94 13.64 8.82
CA GLY A 334 -17.05 14.65 8.26
C GLY A 334 -17.43 16.08 8.69
N ARG A 335 -16.56 17.03 8.36
CA ARG A 335 -16.75 18.46 8.66
C ARG A 335 -16.92 19.23 7.37
N ILE A 336 -17.83 20.20 7.38
CA ILE A 336 -18.05 21.11 6.24
C ILE A 336 -17.94 22.54 6.75
N ARG A 337 -17.12 23.36 6.08
CA ARG A 337 -17.03 24.78 6.40
C ARG A 337 -16.76 25.67 5.19
N LYS A 338 -17.10 26.95 5.29
CA LYS A 338 -16.79 27.98 4.26
C LYS A 338 -17.40 27.63 2.90
N VAL A 339 -18.72 27.51 2.87
CA VAL A 339 -19.48 27.25 1.65
C VAL A 339 -20.19 28.54 1.22
N ARG A 340 -19.96 28.97 -0.03
CA ARG A 340 -20.51 30.23 -0.55
C ARG A 340 -21.39 29.97 -1.76
N PHE A 341 -22.63 30.42 -1.71
CA PHE A 341 -23.57 30.49 -2.81
C PHE A 341 -23.83 31.96 -3.14
N ALA A 342 -23.60 32.37 -4.39
CA ALA A 342 -23.74 33.77 -4.79
C ALA A 342 -24.38 33.94 -6.17
N GLU A 343 -25.25 34.93 -6.37
CA GLU A 343 -25.77 35.27 -7.71
C GLU A 343 -26.47 34.07 -8.40
N ILE A 344 -27.32 33.35 -7.66
CA ILE A 344 -28.01 32.16 -8.15
C ILE A 344 -29.49 32.44 -8.32
N ARG A 345 -30.04 32.08 -9.48
CA ARG A 345 -31.49 32.10 -9.73
C ARG A 345 -32.00 30.67 -9.79
N VAL A 346 -32.98 30.37 -8.94
CA VAL A 346 -33.60 29.06 -8.79
C VAL A 346 -35.06 29.14 -9.16
N ASN A 347 -35.44 28.39 -10.19
CA ASN A 347 -36.82 28.03 -10.48
C ASN A 347 -37.02 26.55 -10.11
N ALA A 348 -37.42 26.30 -8.86
CA ALA A 348 -37.56 24.95 -8.33
C ALA A 348 -38.74 24.23 -8.97
N GLY A 349 -38.59 22.94 -9.25
CA GLY A 349 -39.66 22.15 -9.83
C GLY A 349 -39.23 20.75 -10.23
N VAL A 350 -40.19 19.87 -10.45
CA VAL A 350 -39.95 18.49 -10.86
C VAL A 350 -39.72 18.44 -12.38
N GLY A 351 -38.56 17.93 -12.79
CA GLY A 351 -38.24 17.73 -14.20
C GLY A 351 -39.08 16.62 -14.84
N ASP A 352 -39.34 16.76 -16.14
CA ASP A 352 -40.31 15.90 -16.87
C ASP A 352 -39.88 14.41 -16.91
N ASP A 353 -38.58 14.11 -16.83
CA ASP A 353 -38.04 12.74 -16.83
C ASP A 353 -37.67 12.19 -15.44
N VAL A 354 -37.79 13.00 -14.39
CA VAL A 354 -37.39 12.63 -13.01
C VAL A 354 -38.38 11.61 -12.43
N GLY A 355 -39.62 11.60 -12.92
CA GLY A 355 -40.69 10.67 -12.53
C GLY A 355 -40.59 9.23 -13.09
N LEU A 356 -39.54 8.86 -13.82
CA LEU A 356 -39.40 7.52 -14.42
C LEU A 356 -38.61 6.51 -13.55
N GLN A 357 -38.02 6.94 -12.43
CA GLN A 357 -37.47 6.03 -11.41
C GLN A 357 -38.36 5.89 -10.17
N THR A 358 -39.40 6.72 -10.02
CA THR A 358 -40.29 6.74 -8.84
C THR A 358 -41.32 5.61 -8.82
N GLY A 359 -41.37 4.77 -9.87
CA GLY A 359 -42.25 3.60 -9.95
C GLY A 359 -41.83 2.38 -9.10
N LYS A 360 -40.81 2.50 -8.24
CA LYS A 360 -40.49 1.48 -7.23
C LYS A 360 -40.98 1.96 -5.87
N GLU A 361 -41.90 1.21 -5.29
CA GLU A 361 -42.41 1.34 -3.91
C GLU A 361 -41.26 1.72 -2.95
N GLY A 362 -41.22 2.97 -2.50
CA GLY A 362 -40.26 3.43 -1.47
C GLY A 362 -39.57 4.78 -1.70
N ASN A 363 -39.69 5.41 -2.88
CA ASN A 363 -39.21 6.77 -3.11
C ASN A 363 -40.39 7.74 -3.08
N GLY A 364 -40.54 8.49 -1.98
CA GLY A 364 -41.63 9.46 -1.73
C GLY A 364 -41.85 10.49 -2.84
N ASP A 365 -42.91 11.30 -2.70
CA ASP A 365 -43.36 12.23 -3.72
C ASP A 365 -42.23 13.22 -4.11
N PRO A 366 -41.89 13.38 -5.41
CA PRO A 366 -40.87 14.34 -5.84
C PRO A 366 -41.13 15.80 -5.40
N PHE A 367 -42.37 16.17 -5.02
CA PHE A 367 -42.68 17.46 -4.40
C PHE A 367 -42.14 17.59 -2.97
N GLU A 368 -41.81 16.49 -2.28
CA GLU A 368 -41.23 16.46 -0.92
C GLU A 368 -39.78 16.99 -0.87
N ARG A 369 -39.15 17.19 -2.04
CA ARG A 369 -37.71 17.44 -2.20
C ARG A 369 -37.36 18.85 -2.66
N LEU A 370 -38.32 19.77 -2.66
CA LEU A 370 -38.19 21.12 -3.24
C LEU A 370 -37.49 22.16 -2.35
N CYS A 371 -37.13 21.78 -1.12
CA CYS A 371 -36.52 22.65 -0.13
C CYS A 371 -35.00 22.46 -0.07
N ALA A 372 -34.26 23.56 0.06
CA ALA A 372 -32.82 23.54 0.32
C ALA A 372 -32.55 23.15 1.78
N ALA A 373 -31.43 22.48 2.05
CA ALA A 373 -31.10 22.08 3.42
C ALA A 373 -29.60 22.21 3.73
N VAL A 374 -29.30 22.68 4.95
CA VAL A 374 -27.96 22.67 5.55
C VAL A 374 -28.09 21.99 6.91
N VAL A 375 -27.69 20.73 6.98
CA VAL A 375 -28.00 19.86 8.12
C VAL A 375 -26.83 18.95 8.47
N THR A 376 -26.54 18.78 9.76
CA THR A 376 -25.69 17.70 10.26
C THR A 376 -26.33 17.00 11.46
N ARG A 377 -25.55 16.45 12.39
CA ARG A 377 -26.02 15.68 13.53
C ARG A 377 -25.75 16.44 14.83
N PRO A 378 -26.50 16.16 15.92
CA PRO A 378 -26.20 16.72 17.23
C PRO A 378 -24.73 16.52 17.62
N GLY A 379 -24.09 17.57 18.12
CA GLY A 379 -22.67 17.54 18.50
C GLY A 379 -21.69 17.78 17.34
N ASN A 380 -22.18 17.94 16.10
CA ASN A 380 -21.40 18.43 14.96
C ASN A 380 -21.93 19.79 14.50
N ARG A 381 -21.12 20.53 13.72
CA ARG A 381 -21.52 21.81 13.11
C ARG A 381 -21.12 21.88 11.64
N ILE A 382 -22.04 22.34 10.81
CA ILE A 382 -21.69 22.91 9.50
C ILE A 382 -21.46 24.41 9.71
N GLU A 383 -20.30 24.89 9.28
CA GLU A 383 -19.80 26.22 9.64
C GLU A 383 -19.71 27.16 8.41
N ASP A 384 -19.97 28.44 8.61
CA ASP A 384 -19.70 29.50 7.63
C ASP A 384 -20.34 29.25 6.25
N VAL A 385 -21.66 29.14 6.20
CA VAL A 385 -22.43 28.99 4.95
C VAL A 385 -23.10 30.31 4.59
N SER A 386 -22.86 30.82 3.38
CA SER A 386 -23.44 32.09 2.92
C SER A 386 -24.24 31.95 1.64
N PHE A 387 -25.36 32.66 1.58
CA PHE A 387 -26.24 32.83 0.44
C PHE A 387 -26.36 34.32 0.12
N THR A 388 -25.77 34.77 -0.97
CA THR A 388 -25.74 36.19 -1.35
C THR A 388 -26.37 36.41 -2.72
N ASN A 389 -27.29 37.37 -2.87
CA ASN A 389 -27.94 37.67 -4.16
C ASN A 389 -28.64 36.43 -4.76
N ILE A 390 -29.50 35.76 -3.99
CA ILE A 390 -30.23 34.57 -4.43
C ILE A 390 -31.67 34.96 -4.79
N GLU A 391 -32.18 34.51 -5.94
CA GLU A 391 -33.62 34.55 -6.24
C GLU A 391 -34.16 33.13 -6.33
N PHE A 392 -35.17 32.80 -5.52
CA PHE A 392 -35.71 31.45 -5.37
C PHE A 392 -37.22 31.46 -5.61
N THR A 393 -37.68 30.79 -6.66
CA THR A 393 -39.09 30.56 -6.95
C THR A 393 -39.44 29.12 -6.60
N HIS A 394 -40.47 28.94 -5.78
CA HIS A 394 -40.96 27.65 -5.31
C HIS A 394 -42.43 27.47 -5.73
N PRO A 395 -42.84 26.27 -6.20
CA PRO A 395 -44.20 26.05 -6.70
C PRO A 395 -45.30 26.13 -5.62
N GLY A 396 -44.92 26.06 -4.33
CA GLY A 396 -45.81 26.08 -3.17
C GLY A 396 -46.46 24.71 -2.91
N GLY A 397 -47.52 24.69 -2.09
CA GLY A 397 -48.33 23.50 -1.83
C GLY A 397 -48.03 22.74 -0.52
N GLY A 398 -47.15 23.25 0.34
CA GLY A 398 -46.88 22.62 1.63
C GLY A 398 -48.07 22.64 2.59
N THR A 399 -48.20 21.60 3.41
CA THR A 399 -49.34 21.34 4.30
C THR A 399 -49.10 21.84 5.72
N ALA A 400 -50.19 22.03 6.48
CA ALA A 400 -50.10 22.40 7.89
C ALA A 400 -49.43 21.31 8.75
N GLU A 401 -49.58 20.04 8.36
CA GLU A 401 -48.90 18.91 9.00
C GLU A 401 -47.39 19.05 8.82
N GLN A 402 -46.90 19.25 7.60
CA GLN A 402 -45.48 19.50 7.31
C GLN A 402 -44.96 20.71 8.10
N ALA A 403 -45.72 21.81 8.13
CA ALA A 403 -45.35 23.02 8.86
C ALA A 403 -45.22 22.80 10.38
N SER A 404 -45.88 21.78 10.94
CA SER A 404 -45.85 21.44 12.37
C SER A 404 -44.75 20.43 12.75
N ARG A 405 -43.99 19.94 11.76
CA ARG A 405 -42.92 18.94 11.95
C ARG A 405 -41.54 19.58 11.96
N LEU A 406 -41.24 20.39 12.97
CA LEU A 406 -39.84 20.82 13.19
C LEU A 406 -38.93 19.65 13.59
N ASP A 407 -39.52 18.61 14.17
CA ASP A 407 -38.92 17.34 14.60
C ASP A 407 -38.70 16.35 13.43
N VAL A 408 -38.29 16.83 12.26
CA VAL A 408 -37.85 15.94 11.17
C VAL A 408 -36.46 15.43 11.49
N GLY A 409 -36.37 14.12 11.77
CA GLY A 409 -35.14 13.44 12.09
C GLY A 409 -34.22 13.30 10.89
N GLU A 410 -32.94 13.48 11.11
CA GLU A 410 -31.91 13.02 10.18
C GLU A 410 -32.00 11.48 10.11
N LEU A 411 -31.97 10.88 8.91
CA LEU A 411 -31.98 9.42 8.81
C LEU A 411 -30.67 8.84 9.35
N LEU A 412 -30.77 8.29 10.55
CA LEU A 412 -29.72 7.56 11.26
C LEU A 412 -29.67 6.13 10.70
N GLU A 413 -28.77 5.88 9.74
CA GLU A 413 -28.49 4.56 9.17
C GLU A 413 -29.65 3.86 8.44
N SER A 414 -30.04 4.34 7.25
CA SER A 414 -30.87 3.51 6.39
C SER A 414 -30.02 2.51 5.60
N SER A 415 -30.19 1.21 5.86
CA SER A 415 -29.70 0.11 5.00
C SER A 415 -30.30 0.09 3.59
N ASN A 416 -31.20 1.03 3.30
CA ASN A 416 -31.96 1.08 2.06
C ASN A 416 -31.30 2.06 1.07
N TYR A 417 -30.69 1.52 0.03
CA TYR A 417 -30.06 2.25 -1.09
C TYR A 417 -30.99 3.30 -1.73
N LEU A 418 -32.32 3.12 -1.62
CA LEU A 418 -33.29 4.04 -2.21
C LEU A 418 -33.40 5.40 -1.47
N LYS A 419 -33.01 5.48 -0.19
CA LYS A 419 -33.14 6.72 0.61
C LYS A 419 -32.02 7.75 0.37
N TRP A 420 -31.10 7.52 -0.57
CA TRP A 420 -29.96 8.41 -0.89
C TRP A 420 -30.37 9.82 -1.37
N ALA A 421 -31.64 9.97 -1.78
CA ALA A 421 -32.21 11.23 -2.25
C ALA A 421 -32.86 12.09 -1.16
N THR A 422 -33.15 11.53 0.01
CA THR A 422 -33.86 12.22 1.10
C THR A 422 -33.23 11.83 2.44
N PRO A 423 -32.32 12.64 3.02
CA PRO A 423 -31.63 12.32 4.26
C PRO A 423 -32.50 12.51 5.51
N PHE A 424 -33.83 12.56 5.36
CA PHE A 424 -34.80 12.92 6.38
C PHE A 424 -35.86 11.84 6.53
N ASP A 425 -36.37 11.63 7.74
CA ASP A 425 -37.45 10.67 8.05
C ASP A 425 -38.87 11.26 7.85
N GLY A 426 -38.96 12.27 6.99
CA GLY A 426 -40.20 12.96 6.66
C GLY A 426 -39.96 14.16 5.75
N GLU A 427 -41.05 14.85 5.45
CA GLU A 427 -41.05 16.07 4.65
C GLU A 427 -40.59 17.28 5.46
N LEU A 428 -39.89 18.21 4.81
CA LEU A 428 -39.28 19.35 5.50
C LEU A 428 -40.31 20.45 5.87
N PRO A 429 -40.17 21.06 7.06
CA PRO A 429 -41.09 22.09 7.57
C PRO A 429 -40.88 23.48 6.97
N ALA A 430 -40.02 23.60 5.97
CA ALA A 430 -39.68 24.85 5.27
C ALA A 430 -40.00 24.75 3.78
N SER A 431 -40.46 25.86 3.19
CA SER A 431 -40.69 25.95 1.74
C SER A 431 -39.45 26.37 0.93
N ALA A 432 -38.41 26.93 1.57
CA ALA A 432 -37.20 27.35 0.88
C ALA A 432 -35.91 26.81 1.50
N LEU A 433 -35.67 27.04 2.81
CA LEU A 433 -34.43 26.64 3.45
C LEU A 433 -34.66 26.02 4.83
N TYR A 434 -34.13 24.81 5.01
CA TYR A 434 -34.09 24.13 6.30
C TYR A 434 -32.66 24.15 6.88
N LEU A 435 -32.52 24.59 8.14
CA LEU A 435 -31.24 24.73 8.82
C LEU A 435 -31.22 23.91 10.10
N ARG A 436 -30.22 23.04 10.28
CA ARG A 436 -30.10 22.29 11.54
C ARG A 436 -28.67 21.94 11.91
N HIS A 437 -28.30 22.14 13.17
CA HIS A 437 -26.94 21.92 13.67
C HIS A 437 -25.89 22.77 12.92
N VAL A 438 -26.16 24.06 12.75
CA VAL A 438 -25.34 24.97 11.93
C VAL A 438 -24.74 26.11 12.76
N LYS A 439 -23.63 26.67 12.26
CA LYS A 439 -22.99 27.84 12.84
C LYS A 439 -22.56 28.85 11.76
N GLY A 440 -22.89 30.12 11.93
CA GLY A 440 -22.45 31.18 11.04
C GLY A 440 -23.12 31.14 9.66
N VAL A 441 -24.46 31.02 9.63
CA VAL A 441 -25.22 31.06 8.38
C VAL A 441 -25.61 32.49 8.04
N ARG A 442 -25.40 32.91 6.79
CA ARG A 442 -25.71 34.27 6.33
C ARG A 442 -26.55 34.25 5.06
N LEU A 443 -27.67 34.95 5.07
CA LEU A 443 -28.51 35.22 3.90
C LEU A 443 -28.50 36.74 3.66
N GLU A 444 -27.93 37.16 2.53
CA GLU A 444 -27.72 38.55 2.17
C GLU A 444 -28.37 38.84 0.81
N ASN A 445 -29.37 39.72 0.77
CA ASN A 445 -30.14 40.05 -0.44
C ASN A 445 -30.75 38.80 -1.11
N VAL A 446 -31.57 38.07 -0.36
CA VAL A 446 -32.23 36.84 -0.82
C VAL A 446 -33.71 37.11 -1.08
N ARG A 447 -34.22 36.72 -2.26
CA ARG A 447 -35.62 36.82 -2.63
C ARG A 447 -36.25 35.45 -2.78
N ILE A 448 -37.38 35.22 -2.12
CA ILE A 448 -38.10 33.95 -2.17
C ILE A 448 -39.54 34.20 -2.63
N THR A 449 -40.03 33.48 -3.63
CA THR A 449 -41.39 33.63 -4.16
C THR A 449 -42.09 32.28 -4.20
N LEU A 450 -43.28 32.19 -3.60
CA LEU A 450 -44.18 31.04 -3.74
C LEU A 450 -45.19 31.31 -4.86
N GLU A 451 -45.41 30.34 -5.73
CA GLU A 451 -46.41 30.45 -6.80
C GLU A 451 -47.82 30.10 -6.32
N LYS A 452 -47.92 29.17 -5.35
CA LYS A 452 -49.17 28.71 -4.75
C LYS A 452 -49.13 28.86 -3.23
N PRO A 453 -50.29 28.87 -2.55
CA PRO A 453 -50.33 28.83 -1.09
C PRO A 453 -49.48 27.67 -0.53
N ASP A 454 -48.76 27.94 0.56
CA ASP A 454 -47.94 26.98 1.30
C ASP A 454 -48.09 27.28 2.79
N ALA A 455 -48.40 26.27 3.61
CA ALA A 455 -48.62 26.47 5.04
C ALA A 455 -47.32 26.55 5.85
N ARG A 456 -46.17 26.24 5.27
CA ARG A 456 -44.86 26.27 5.92
C ARG A 456 -44.28 27.68 5.97
N ALA A 457 -43.36 27.92 6.91
CA ALA A 457 -42.51 29.11 6.84
C ALA A 457 -41.51 28.98 5.68
N PHE A 458 -40.97 30.10 5.20
CA PHE A 458 -39.96 30.07 4.15
C PHE A 458 -38.66 29.41 4.64
N ILE A 459 -38.26 29.78 5.86
CA ILE A 459 -37.11 29.21 6.55
C ILE A 459 -37.63 28.46 7.78
N ALA A 460 -37.09 27.29 8.05
CA ALA A 460 -37.32 26.61 9.31
C ALA A 460 -36.02 25.98 9.80
N GLY A 461 -35.88 25.80 11.11
CA GLY A 461 -34.67 25.18 11.62
C GLY A 461 -34.57 25.06 13.12
N ASP A 462 -33.52 24.37 13.52
CA ASP A 462 -33.26 23.98 14.91
C ASP A 462 -31.75 24.02 15.20
N ASP A 463 -31.36 24.41 16.42
CA ASP A 463 -29.96 24.40 16.87
C ASP A 463 -29.03 25.21 15.93
N ILE A 464 -29.21 26.53 15.96
CA ILE A 464 -28.55 27.48 15.05
C ILE A 464 -27.74 28.48 15.88
N GLU A 465 -26.45 28.59 15.61
CA GLU A 465 -25.56 29.57 16.25
C GLU A 465 -25.10 30.61 15.24
N GLY A 466 -25.54 31.87 15.37
CA GLY A 466 -25.16 32.95 14.45
C GLY A 466 -25.85 32.83 13.11
N LEU A 467 -27.07 33.37 13.02
CA LEU A 467 -27.84 33.49 11.77
C LEU A 467 -27.99 34.97 11.41
N THR A 468 -27.52 35.37 10.23
CA THR A 468 -27.77 36.71 9.70
C THR A 468 -28.77 36.65 8.56
N LEU A 469 -29.88 37.36 8.70
CA LEU A 469 -30.86 37.61 7.66
C LEU A 469 -30.80 39.11 7.31
N GLN A 470 -30.22 39.44 6.16
CA GLN A 470 -30.04 40.81 5.72
C GLN A 470 -30.66 41.01 4.34
N GLY A 471 -31.68 41.85 4.23
CA GLY A 471 -32.34 42.13 2.95
C GLY A 471 -33.11 40.91 2.40
N VAL A 472 -33.70 40.08 3.27
CA VAL A 472 -34.47 38.91 2.84
C VAL A 472 -35.92 39.31 2.55
N LEU A 473 -36.34 39.18 1.29
CA LEU A 473 -37.71 39.46 0.84
C LEU A 473 -38.41 38.15 0.44
N ALA A 474 -39.48 37.80 1.13
CA ALA A 474 -40.29 36.64 0.79
C ALA A 474 -41.70 37.04 0.31
N ARG A 475 -42.24 36.35 -0.69
CA ARG A 475 -43.56 36.63 -1.30
C ARG A 475 -44.40 35.37 -1.35
N SER A 476 -45.68 35.46 -0.99
CA SER A 476 -46.65 34.37 -1.05
C SER A 476 -48.01 34.87 -1.53
N PRO A 477 -48.76 34.08 -2.33
CA PRO A 477 -50.11 34.47 -2.76
C PRO A 477 -51.17 34.33 -1.65
N ALA A 478 -50.83 33.74 -0.50
CA ALA A 478 -51.70 33.57 0.65
C ALA A 478 -50.92 33.76 1.97
N PRO A 479 -51.60 34.07 3.08
CA PRO A 479 -50.94 34.20 4.39
C PRO A 479 -50.13 32.97 4.77
N VAL A 480 -48.92 33.20 5.30
CA VAL A 480 -48.00 32.19 5.84
C VAL A 480 -47.73 32.45 7.32
N PRO A 481 -47.15 31.50 8.08
CA PRO A 481 -46.84 31.72 9.49
C PRO A 481 -45.86 32.88 9.75
N GLY A 482 -44.89 33.10 8.85
CA GLY A 482 -43.87 34.13 8.93
C GLY A 482 -42.66 33.81 8.05
N LEU A 483 -41.56 34.59 8.16
CA LEU A 483 -40.36 34.35 7.35
C LEU A 483 -39.61 33.09 7.82
N ALA A 484 -39.30 33.03 9.12
CA ALA A 484 -38.48 31.97 9.69
C ALA A 484 -39.10 31.40 10.97
N LYS A 485 -39.29 30.08 11.04
CA LYS A 485 -39.69 29.36 12.25
C LYS A 485 -38.48 28.62 12.84
N LEU A 486 -37.91 29.14 13.92
CA LEU A 486 -36.61 28.69 14.44
C LEU A 486 -36.68 28.23 15.90
N ALA A 487 -36.09 27.08 16.20
CA ALA A 487 -35.91 26.55 17.55
C ALA A 487 -34.43 26.65 18.00
N ASP A 488 -34.19 27.04 19.25
CA ASP A 488 -32.83 27.16 19.85
C ASP A 488 -31.82 27.89 18.95
N ALA A 489 -32.29 28.97 18.32
CA ALA A 489 -31.45 29.85 17.51
C ALA A 489 -30.87 30.96 18.40
N ARG A 490 -29.56 31.15 18.32
CA ARG A 490 -28.81 32.17 19.07
C ARG A 490 -28.11 33.11 18.11
N ASP A 491 -27.90 34.34 18.55
CA ASP A 491 -27.25 35.40 17.78
C ASP A 491 -27.90 35.58 16.39
N VAL A 492 -29.24 35.64 16.37
CA VAL A 492 -30.02 35.91 15.16
C VAL A 492 -30.05 37.42 14.93
N VAL A 493 -29.54 37.86 13.78
CA VAL A 493 -29.52 39.25 13.34
C VAL A 493 -30.45 39.39 12.15
N GLU A 494 -31.42 40.29 12.26
CA GLU A 494 -32.39 40.59 11.21
C GLU A 494 -32.28 42.06 10.81
N ILE A 495 -32.01 42.31 9.52
CA ILE A 495 -31.86 43.66 8.95
C ILE A 495 -32.65 43.71 7.65
N ASP A 496 -33.63 44.61 7.55
CA ASP A 496 -34.40 44.86 6.32
C ASP A 496 -35.06 43.59 5.73
N CYS A 497 -35.66 42.76 6.60
CA CYS A 497 -36.40 41.57 6.19
C CYS A 497 -37.90 41.85 6.08
N ARG A 498 -38.57 41.23 5.10
CA ARG A 498 -40.02 41.43 4.89
C ARG A 498 -40.70 40.24 4.23
N VAL A 499 -41.95 40.02 4.61
CA VAL A 499 -42.85 39.03 4.00
C VAL A 499 -44.04 39.76 3.38
N ASP A 500 -44.31 39.49 2.12
CA ASP A 500 -45.45 40.01 1.37
C ASP A 500 -46.42 38.87 1.06
N CYS A 501 -47.50 38.77 1.84
CA CYS A 501 -48.48 37.69 1.75
C CYS A 501 -49.93 38.12 1.97
N GLY A 502 -50.23 39.41 1.77
CA GLY A 502 -51.57 39.98 1.98
C GLY A 502 -52.02 40.04 3.46
N ALA A 503 -51.14 39.72 4.41
CA ALA A 503 -51.35 39.83 5.85
C ALA A 503 -50.08 40.34 6.54
N ASN A 504 -50.22 40.99 7.69
CA ASN A 504 -49.08 41.39 8.51
C ASN A 504 -48.61 40.20 9.35
N VAL A 505 -47.46 39.62 9.00
CA VAL A 505 -46.89 38.43 9.64
C VAL A 505 -45.51 38.75 10.23
N PRO A 506 -45.12 38.13 11.35
CA PRO A 506 -43.80 38.37 11.93
C PRO A 506 -42.70 37.78 11.04
N VAL A 507 -41.49 38.33 11.16
CA VAL A 507 -40.31 37.77 10.50
C VAL A 507 -39.89 36.48 11.22
N LEU A 508 -39.68 36.54 12.53
CA LEU A 508 -39.39 35.35 13.35
C LEU A 508 -40.66 34.81 14.01
N VAL A 509 -40.91 33.52 13.83
CA VAL A 509 -42.03 32.78 14.42
C VAL A 509 -41.47 31.82 15.47
N PRO A 510 -41.90 31.92 16.75
CA PRO A 510 -41.50 30.95 17.75
C PRO A 510 -42.21 29.61 17.50
N PRO A 511 -41.52 28.47 17.75
CA PRO A 511 -42.18 27.16 17.81
C PRO A 511 -43.20 27.09 18.96
N THR A 512 -44.22 26.27 18.80
CA THR A 512 -45.17 25.91 19.86
C THR A 512 -44.51 25.02 20.92
N GLU A 513 -45.06 24.99 22.14
CA GLU A 513 -44.55 24.11 23.21
C GLU A 513 -44.52 22.63 22.79
N GLY A 514 -45.53 22.18 22.04
CA GLY A 514 -45.60 20.81 21.52
C GLY A 514 -44.56 20.51 20.43
N GLU A 515 -44.15 21.51 19.63
CA GLU A 515 -43.01 21.38 18.70
C GLU A 515 -41.67 21.32 19.46
N LEU A 516 -41.49 22.18 20.48
CA LEU A 516 -40.27 22.18 21.32
C LEU A 516 -40.07 20.87 22.09
N LEU A 517 -41.15 20.28 22.60
CA LEU A 517 -41.10 18.99 23.30
C LEU A 517 -40.62 17.87 22.36
N ARG A 518 -41.24 17.76 21.18
CA ARG A 518 -40.87 16.77 20.15
C ARG A 518 -39.43 16.95 19.66
N LEU A 519 -38.99 18.19 19.46
CA LEU A 519 -37.60 18.51 19.13
C LEU A 519 -36.62 18.05 20.23
N THR A 520 -36.96 18.28 21.49
CA THR A 520 -36.12 17.86 22.63
C THR A 520 -36.00 16.33 22.69
N GLU A 521 -37.10 15.62 22.46
CA GLU A 521 -37.12 14.15 22.36
C GLU A 521 -36.24 13.66 21.20
N LEU A 522 -36.36 14.27 20.02
CA LEU A 522 -35.58 13.94 18.85
C LEU A 522 -34.08 14.14 19.07
N ARG A 523 -33.67 15.28 19.66
CA ARG A 523 -32.27 15.59 19.98
C ARG A 523 -31.69 14.57 20.97
N THR A 524 -32.46 14.26 22.03
CA THR A 524 -32.05 13.28 23.05
C THR A 524 -31.85 11.90 22.44
N ARG A 525 -32.82 11.43 21.64
CA ARG A 525 -32.73 10.16 20.93
C ARG A 525 -31.54 10.13 19.95
N SER A 526 -31.33 11.20 19.21
CA SER A 526 -30.25 11.30 18.22
C SER A 526 -28.87 11.30 18.88
N ALA A 527 -28.69 12.05 19.99
CA ALA A 527 -27.46 12.08 20.76
C ALA A 527 -27.16 10.74 21.46
N ALA A 528 -28.18 10.08 22.02
CA ALA A 528 -28.02 8.76 22.63
C ALA A 528 -27.59 7.70 21.60
N LEU A 529 -28.19 7.70 20.41
CA LEU A 529 -27.79 6.81 19.33
C LEU A 529 -26.36 7.12 18.84
N ASP A 530 -25.98 8.40 18.75
CA ASP A 530 -24.61 8.78 18.39
C ASP A 530 -23.58 8.26 19.39
N GLN A 531 -23.85 8.38 20.69
CA GLN A 531 -23.00 7.82 21.74
C GLN A 531 -22.93 6.30 21.67
N GLU A 532 -24.06 5.61 21.46
CA GLU A 532 -24.09 4.15 21.31
C GLU A 532 -23.27 3.68 20.10
N ILE A 533 -23.41 4.35 18.94
CA ILE A 533 -22.63 4.01 17.75
C ILE A 533 -21.16 4.33 17.96
N GLN A 534 -20.82 5.47 18.58
CA GLN A 534 -19.42 5.82 18.87
C GLN A 534 -18.78 4.80 19.81
N GLN A 535 -19.48 4.39 20.88
CA GLN A 535 -18.98 3.35 21.79
C GLN A 535 -18.80 1.99 21.10
N LYS A 536 -19.76 1.57 20.26
CA LYS A 536 -19.63 0.33 19.47
C LYS A 536 -18.47 0.43 18.47
N ALA A 537 -18.26 1.58 17.85
CA ALA A 537 -17.14 1.83 16.95
C ALA A 537 -15.80 1.81 17.71
N ASP A 538 -15.70 2.49 18.86
CA ASP A 538 -14.49 2.53 19.68
C ASP A 538 -14.12 1.14 20.22
N GLN A 539 -15.11 0.32 20.61
CA GLN A 539 -14.91 -1.07 21.02
C GLN A 539 -14.49 -1.98 19.87
N ALA A 540 -15.00 -1.75 18.65
CA ALA A 540 -14.61 -2.49 17.46
C ALA A 540 -13.22 -2.07 16.93
N ASP A 541 -12.90 -0.77 16.95
CA ASP A 541 -11.62 -0.21 16.49
C ASP A 541 -10.49 -0.54 17.47
N ALA A 542 -10.77 -0.63 18.79
CA ALA A 542 -9.84 -1.14 19.79
C ALA A 542 -9.58 -2.66 19.67
N ALA A 543 -10.51 -3.42 19.08
CA ALA A 543 -10.35 -4.84 18.79
C ALA A 543 -9.64 -5.09 17.43
N GLU A 544 -9.76 -4.19 16.44
CA GLU A 544 -9.14 -4.31 15.11
C GLU A 544 -7.80 -3.56 14.93
N ARG A 545 -7.51 -2.50 15.69
CA ARG A 545 -6.23 -1.75 15.62
C ARG A 545 -5.24 -2.18 16.69
N LYS A 546 -4.70 -3.39 16.60
CA LYS A 546 -3.29 -3.53 17.00
C LYS A 546 -2.45 -2.92 15.87
N PRO A 547 -1.71 -1.81 16.09
CA PRO A 547 -0.81 -1.30 15.07
C PRO A 547 0.12 -2.44 14.64
N LYS A 548 0.34 -2.57 13.33
CA LYS A 548 1.27 -3.58 12.79
C LYS A 548 2.63 -3.38 13.48
N PRO A 549 3.23 -4.43 14.07
CA PRO A 549 4.48 -4.27 14.82
C PRO A 549 5.63 -4.03 13.84
N ASN A 550 6.59 -3.16 14.17
CA ASN A 550 7.86 -3.15 13.45
C ASN A 550 8.60 -4.48 13.67
N LEU A 551 9.39 -4.89 12.69
CA LEU A 551 10.14 -6.14 12.70
C LEU A 551 11.63 -5.82 12.64
N LEU A 552 12.38 -6.24 13.64
CA LEU A 552 13.83 -6.11 13.68
C LEU A 552 14.45 -7.51 13.85
N ILE A 553 15.22 -7.97 12.86
CA ILE A 553 15.96 -9.21 12.93
C ILE A 553 17.45 -8.87 13.00
N ILE A 554 18.05 -9.06 14.18
CA ILE A 554 19.49 -8.92 14.39
C ILE A 554 20.11 -10.31 14.26
N TYR A 555 21.05 -10.45 13.33
CA TYR A 555 21.59 -11.74 12.97
C TYR A 555 23.12 -11.71 13.02
N ALA A 556 23.69 -12.27 14.09
CA ALA A 556 25.12 -12.37 14.30
C ALA A 556 25.78 -13.38 13.35
N ASP A 557 27.11 -13.32 13.23
CA ASP A 557 27.91 -14.12 12.32
C ASP A 557 28.99 -14.86 13.12
N ASP A 558 28.92 -16.18 13.21
CA ASP A 558 29.79 -17.04 14.04
C ASP A 558 29.68 -16.84 15.57
N LEU A 559 28.55 -16.34 16.10
CA LEU A 559 28.35 -16.24 17.54
C LEU A 559 27.82 -17.56 18.11
N GLY A 560 28.56 -18.15 19.04
CA GLY A 560 28.25 -19.43 19.68
C GLY A 560 27.16 -19.36 20.75
N TYR A 561 26.54 -20.50 21.03
CA TYR A 561 25.49 -20.64 22.04
C TYR A 561 25.94 -20.15 23.43
N GLY A 562 27.16 -20.48 23.82
CA GLY A 562 27.72 -20.18 25.14
C GLY A 562 28.48 -18.86 25.26
N ASP A 563 28.54 -18.05 24.19
CA ASP A 563 29.17 -16.73 24.21
C ASP A 563 28.37 -15.72 25.03
N LEU A 564 27.05 -15.87 25.09
CA LEU A 564 26.17 -15.02 25.89
C LEU A 564 26.05 -15.53 27.32
N GLN A 565 26.20 -14.65 28.32
CA GLN A 565 26.12 -15.05 29.72
C GLN A 565 24.74 -15.58 30.10
N CYS A 566 23.66 -15.03 29.53
CA CYS A 566 22.31 -15.55 29.73
C CYS A 566 22.12 -17.01 29.24
N TYR A 567 22.95 -17.51 28.34
CA TYR A 567 22.93 -18.89 27.84
C TYR A 567 23.89 -19.84 28.57
N ASN A 568 24.96 -19.31 29.16
CA ASN A 568 26.00 -20.09 29.82
C ASN A 568 26.45 -19.41 31.14
N PRO A 569 25.56 -19.18 32.12
CA PRO A 569 25.85 -18.32 33.27
C PRO A 569 27.02 -18.79 34.14
N GLY A 570 27.30 -20.11 34.17
CA GLY A 570 28.42 -20.66 34.95
C GLY A 570 29.80 -20.58 34.26
N ARG A 571 29.84 -20.46 32.93
CA ARG A 571 31.08 -20.54 32.13
C ARG A 571 31.18 -19.49 31.01
N GLY A 572 30.22 -18.59 30.90
CA GLY A 572 30.24 -17.43 30.01
C GLY A 572 31.08 -16.33 30.65
N LYS A 573 32.23 -16.00 30.04
CA LYS A 573 33.18 -15.01 30.57
C LYS A 573 33.15 -13.69 29.82
N ILE A 574 32.52 -13.64 28.64
CA ILE A 574 32.37 -12.43 27.84
C ILE A 574 31.19 -11.63 28.40
N PRO A 575 31.38 -10.37 28.85
CA PRO A 575 30.26 -9.52 29.26
C PRO A 575 29.37 -9.15 28.07
N THR A 576 28.07 -9.47 28.15
CA THR A 576 27.07 -9.17 27.11
C THR A 576 25.82 -8.49 27.68
N PRO A 577 25.96 -7.35 28.39
CA PRO A 577 24.88 -6.75 29.16
C PRO A 577 23.65 -6.36 28.32
N HIS A 578 23.82 -6.01 27.04
CA HIS A 578 22.68 -5.58 26.21
C HIS A 578 21.86 -6.78 25.72
N LEU A 579 22.51 -7.87 25.32
CA LEU A 579 21.84 -9.11 24.93
C LEU A 579 21.24 -9.83 26.14
N ASP A 580 21.89 -9.77 27.30
CA ASP A 580 21.31 -10.27 28.55
C ASP A 580 20.06 -9.48 28.95
N LYS A 581 20.09 -8.14 28.77
CA LYS A 581 18.90 -7.29 28.95
C LYS A 581 17.80 -7.65 27.93
N LEU A 582 18.15 -7.87 26.66
CA LEU A 582 17.18 -8.29 25.63
C LEU A 582 16.51 -9.62 26.01
N ALA A 583 17.28 -10.60 26.49
CA ALA A 583 16.76 -11.87 26.99
C ALA A 583 15.84 -11.68 28.21
N ALA A 584 16.22 -10.81 29.16
CA ALA A 584 15.39 -10.50 30.34
C ALA A 584 14.09 -9.77 29.97
N GLN A 585 14.05 -9.02 28.87
CA GLN A 585 12.86 -8.33 28.37
C GLN A 585 11.99 -9.20 27.45
N GLY A 586 12.52 -10.31 26.94
CA GLY A 586 11.85 -11.16 25.95
C GLY A 586 11.75 -12.63 26.40
N MET A 587 11.77 -13.51 25.40
CA MET A 587 11.83 -14.95 25.55
C MET A 587 13.14 -15.47 24.97
N ARG A 588 13.81 -16.36 25.71
CA ARG A 588 15.02 -17.06 25.27
C ARG A 588 14.73 -18.52 24.98
N PHE A 589 15.02 -18.99 23.76
CA PHE A 589 14.89 -20.40 23.39
C PHE A 589 16.18 -21.15 23.72
N THR A 590 16.11 -22.28 24.43
CA THR A 590 17.29 -23.12 24.76
C THR A 590 17.55 -24.22 23.72
N ASP A 591 16.58 -24.47 22.83
CA ASP A 591 16.64 -25.45 21.74
C ASP A 591 16.40 -24.75 20.38
N GLY A 592 17.11 -23.64 20.16
CA GLY A 592 17.02 -22.81 18.95
C GLY A 592 18.15 -23.09 17.96
N HIS A 593 17.80 -23.34 16.69
CA HIS A 593 18.75 -23.82 15.71
C HIS A 593 18.78 -23.03 14.40
N SER A 594 19.98 -22.86 13.86
CA SER A 594 20.19 -22.58 12.44
C SER A 594 20.04 -23.87 11.62
N SER A 595 19.90 -23.71 10.30
CA SER A 595 19.73 -24.85 9.38
C SER A 595 21.05 -25.55 9.01
N SER A 596 22.17 -24.92 9.33
CA SER A 596 23.49 -25.38 8.94
C SER A 596 24.56 -24.83 9.87
N GLY A 597 25.66 -25.54 9.99
CA GLY A 597 26.87 -25.08 10.65
C GLY A 597 27.62 -23.98 9.90
N VAL A 598 27.08 -23.42 8.82
CA VAL A 598 27.71 -22.35 8.03
C VAL A 598 26.71 -21.31 7.50
N CYS A 599 27.25 -20.15 7.15
CA CYS A 599 26.53 -18.89 6.89
C CYS A 599 25.54 -18.89 5.70
N SER A 600 25.96 -19.11 4.45
CA SER A 600 25.04 -19.00 3.29
C SER A 600 23.83 -19.94 3.40
N PRO A 601 24.00 -21.22 3.73
CA PRO A 601 22.89 -22.12 4.03
C PRO A 601 21.87 -21.61 5.06
N SER A 602 22.35 -21.08 6.18
CA SER A 602 21.49 -20.58 7.26
C SER A 602 20.80 -19.28 6.89
N ARG A 603 21.49 -18.35 6.21
CA ARG A 603 20.91 -17.10 5.68
C ARG A 603 19.79 -17.37 4.68
N TYR A 604 20.03 -18.31 3.76
CA TYR A 604 19.01 -18.75 2.81
C TYR A 604 17.78 -19.27 3.54
N THR A 605 18.00 -20.21 4.46
CA THR A 605 16.90 -20.88 5.17
C THR A 605 16.10 -19.95 6.07
N LEU A 606 16.76 -19.00 6.74
CA LEU A 606 16.10 -17.96 7.53
C LEU A 606 15.18 -17.11 6.66
N LEU A 607 15.68 -16.61 5.51
CA LEU A 607 14.91 -15.71 4.66
C LEU A 607 13.78 -16.42 3.92
N THR A 608 13.97 -17.66 3.47
CA THR A 608 13.02 -18.36 2.60
C THR A 608 12.15 -19.39 3.31
N GLY A 609 12.44 -19.71 4.58
CA GLY A 609 11.79 -20.79 5.32
C GLY A 609 11.96 -22.18 4.70
N ARG A 610 12.98 -22.35 3.84
CA ARG A 610 13.25 -23.59 3.07
C ARG A 610 14.69 -23.99 3.27
N TYR A 611 14.96 -25.27 3.53
CA TYR A 611 16.33 -25.75 3.66
C TYR A 611 17.13 -25.57 2.37
N HIS A 612 18.33 -25.01 2.48
CA HIS A 612 19.26 -24.79 1.38
C HIS A 612 19.62 -26.05 0.57
N TRP A 613 19.69 -27.24 1.17
CA TRP A 613 20.05 -28.49 0.49
C TRP A 613 18.99 -28.95 -0.53
N ARG A 614 17.81 -28.30 -0.56
CA ARG A 614 16.82 -28.48 -1.63
C ARG A 614 17.20 -27.72 -2.91
N THR A 615 18.24 -26.89 -2.86
CA THR A 615 18.78 -26.06 -3.95
C THR A 615 20.12 -26.60 -4.45
N ARG A 616 20.75 -25.89 -5.40
CA ARG A 616 22.11 -26.19 -5.89
C ARG A 616 23.21 -26.18 -4.81
N LEU A 617 23.01 -25.51 -3.67
CA LEU A 617 24.01 -25.44 -2.60
C LEU A 617 23.77 -26.56 -1.59
N GLN A 618 24.18 -27.79 -1.91
CA GLN A 618 24.04 -28.94 -0.99
C GLN A 618 25.21 -29.08 -0.01
N ASN A 619 26.33 -28.41 -0.26
CA ASN A 619 27.49 -28.33 0.62
C ASN A 619 28.21 -27.01 0.43
N GLY A 620 29.02 -26.63 1.42
CA GLY A 620 29.82 -25.42 1.41
C GLY A 620 28.99 -24.14 1.57
N ILE A 621 29.55 -23.05 1.05
CA ILE A 621 28.99 -21.70 1.07
C ILE A 621 29.04 -21.11 -0.34
N VAL A 622 28.32 -20.02 -0.58
CA VAL A 622 28.46 -19.29 -1.84
C VAL A 622 29.89 -18.74 -1.93
N GLY A 623 30.59 -19.07 -3.02
CA GLY A 623 31.99 -18.70 -3.25
C GLY A 623 32.20 -17.23 -3.59
N VAL A 624 33.47 -16.82 -3.66
CA VAL A 624 33.89 -15.44 -4.01
C VAL A 624 33.27 -15.03 -5.34
N PHE A 625 32.58 -13.90 -5.36
CA PHE A 625 31.78 -13.41 -6.49
C PHE A 625 30.85 -14.49 -7.08
N GLY A 626 30.24 -15.32 -6.21
CA GLY A 626 29.40 -16.45 -6.59
C GLY A 626 28.01 -16.01 -7.09
N ALA A 627 27.39 -16.87 -7.90
CA ALA A 627 26.06 -16.63 -8.44
C ALA A 627 24.99 -16.57 -7.32
N PRO A 628 23.86 -15.89 -7.55
CA PRO A 628 22.73 -15.82 -6.61
C PRO A 628 22.18 -17.21 -6.27
N LEU A 629 21.81 -17.40 -5.01
CA LEU A 629 21.26 -18.67 -4.50
C LEU A 629 19.73 -18.64 -4.41
N ILE A 630 19.15 -17.49 -4.06
CA ILE A 630 17.70 -17.33 -4.00
C ILE A 630 17.15 -17.27 -5.43
N ALA A 631 16.19 -18.13 -5.76
CA ALA A 631 15.52 -18.07 -7.04
C ALA A 631 14.67 -16.79 -7.14
N PRO A 632 14.55 -16.14 -8.33
CA PRO A 632 13.85 -14.86 -8.47
C PRO A 632 12.40 -14.84 -7.97
N ASP A 633 11.69 -15.95 -8.06
CA ASP A 633 10.29 -16.13 -7.66
C ASP A 633 10.11 -16.68 -6.23
N ARG A 634 11.22 -16.90 -5.50
CA ARG A 634 11.17 -17.47 -4.15
C ARG A 634 10.65 -16.43 -3.16
N VAL A 635 9.57 -16.79 -2.46
CA VAL A 635 9.05 -16.01 -1.33
C VAL A 635 10.10 -15.93 -0.21
N THR A 636 10.35 -14.71 0.25
CA THR A 636 11.18 -14.39 1.41
C THR A 636 10.40 -13.66 2.50
N ILE A 637 10.95 -13.60 3.72
CA ILE A 637 10.45 -12.75 4.81
C ILE A 637 10.23 -11.30 4.33
N ALA A 638 11.14 -10.78 3.52
CA ALA A 638 11.04 -9.41 3.01
C ALA A 638 9.87 -9.26 2.03
N THR A 639 9.65 -10.21 1.12
CA THR A 639 8.47 -10.18 0.22
C THR A 639 7.15 -10.28 1.00
N VAL A 640 7.08 -11.09 2.07
CA VAL A 640 5.90 -11.19 2.94
C VAL A 640 5.65 -9.86 3.67
N ALA A 641 6.67 -9.27 4.28
CA ALA A 641 6.55 -7.99 4.96
C ALA A 641 6.16 -6.87 3.99
N LYS A 642 6.80 -6.80 2.81
CA LYS A 642 6.50 -5.82 1.77
C LYS A 642 5.06 -5.95 1.26
N GLY A 643 4.59 -7.18 1.03
CA GLY A 643 3.19 -7.46 0.69
C GLY A 643 2.19 -7.02 1.77
N ALA A 644 2.63 -6.97 3.03
CA ALA A 644 1.86 -6.43 4.15
C ALA A 644 2.01 -4.91 4.35
N GLY A 645 2.68 -4.19 3.45
CA GLY A 645 2.83 -2.73 3.46
C GLY A 645 4.02 -2.20 4.28
N TYR A 646 4.99 -3.05 4.60
CA TYR A 646 6.18 -2.63 5.34
C TYR A 646 7.22 -1.96 4.43
N ARG A 647 7.93 -0.97 4.97
CA ARG A 647 9.24 -0.57 4.43
C ARG A 647 10.27 -1.62 4.81
N THR A 648 11.01 -2.15 3.85
CA THR A 648 11.97 -3.25 4.12
C THR A 648 13.42 -2.83 3.85
N ALA A 649 14.33 -3.12 4.78
CA ALA A 649 15.76 -2.87 4.61
C ALA A 649 16.61 -4.08 5.04
N CYS A 650 17.69 -4.31 4.28
CA CYS A 650 18.76 -5.23 4.63
C CYS A 650 20.02 -4.41 4.90
N ILE A 651 20.61 -4.53 6.09
CA ILE A 651 21.81 -3.78 6.46
C ILE A 651 22.87 -4.76 6.96
N GLY A 652 23.91 -5.00 6.15
CA GLY A 652 25.05 -5.84 6.52
C GLY A 652 25.41 -6.95 5.53
N LYS A 653 25.79 -8.12 6.05
CA LYS A 653 26.32 -9.26 5.29
C LYS A 653 25.23 -9.95 4.49
N TRP A 654 25.38 -10.03 3.16
CA TRP A 654 24.43 -10.75 2.30
C TRP A 654 24.77 -12.24 2.18
N HIS A 655 25.89 -12.56 1.54
CA HIS A 655 26.45 -13.91 1.39
C HIS A 655 25.51 -14.96 0.75
N LEU A 656 24.60 -14.50 -0.13
CA LEU A 656 23.73 -15.35 -0.94
C LEU A 656 23.99 -15.22 -2.44
N GLY A 657 25.10 -14.57 -2.80
CA GLY A 657 25.55 -14.40 -4.18
C GLY A 657 24.90 -13.23 -4.88
N TRP A 658 25.51 -12.85 -6.01
CA TRP A 658 25.08 -11.75 -6.86
C TRP A 658 25.41 -12.04 -8.33
N ASN A 659 24.72 -11.38 -9.24
CA ASN A 659 25.09 -11.35 -10.66
C ASN A 659 26.21 -10.32 -10.88
N TRP A 660 27.42 -10.67 -10.44
CA TRP A 660 28.60 -9.84 -10.61
C TRP A 660 28.92 -9.63 -12.10
N PRO A 661 29.09 -8.38 -12.57
CA PRO A 661 29.38 -8.06 -13.98
C PRO A 661 30.86 -8.30 -14.33
N ILE A 662 31.37 -9.50 -14.00
CA ILE A 662 32.75 -9.94 -14.22
C ILE A 662 32.74 -10.96 -15.36
N PRO A 663 33.27 -10.62 -16.54
CA PRO A 663 33.42 -11.58 -17.63
C PRO A 663 34.25 -12.79 -17.21
N ALA A 664 33.87 -13.98 -17.67
CA ALA A 664 34.51 -15.24 -17.26
C ALA A 664 36.01 -15.27 -17.59
N ASP A 665 36.41 -14.72 -18.74
CA ASP A 665 37.80 -14.57 -19.19
C ASP A 665 38.61 -13.58 -18.33
N GLN A 666 37.94 -12.66 -17.62
CA GLN A 666 38.59 -11.67 -16.75
C GLN A 666 38.66 -12.11 -15.28
N ARG A 667 38.01 -13.21 -14.90
CA ARG A 667 37.94 -13.68 -13.50
C ARG A 667 39.29 -13.79 -12.78
N PRO A 668 40.40 -14.25 -13.42
CA PRO A 668 41.71 -14.30 -12.79
C PRO A 668 42.27 -12.93 -12.33
N LEU A 669 41.74 -11.82 -12.84
CA LEU A 669 42.13 -10.46 -12.43
C LEU A 669 41.45 -10.00 -11.13
N PHE A 670 40.54 -10.80 -10.57
CA PHE A 670 39.73 -10.47 -9.40
C PHE A 670 39.98 -11.41 -8.21
N ASP A 671 40.24 -12.68 -8.48
CA ASP A 671 40.50 -13.70 -7.44
C ASP A 671 41.98 -14.09 -7.46
N VAL A 672 42.72 -13.66 -6.43
CA VAL A 672 44.16 -13.90 -6.29
C VAL A 672 44.48 -14.82 -5.10
N GLY A 673 43.47 -15.49 -4.52
CA GLY A 673 43.64 -16.34 -3.36
C GLY A 673 44.22 -15.57 -2.16
N LYS A 674 45.12 -16.19 -1.38
CA LYS A 674 45.74 -15.57 -0.20
C LYS A 674 46.95 -14.68 -0.51
N THR A 675 46.92 -13.95 -1.62
CA THR A 675 48.04 -13.07 -2.04
C THR A 675 47.57 -11.64 -2.26
N SER A 676 48.53 -10.70 -2.22
CA SER A 676 48.32 -9.29 -2.53
C SER A 676 49.38 -8.85 -3.56
N PRO A 677 49.17 -9.14 -4.86
CA PRO A 677 50.13 -8.79 -5.89
C PRO A 677 50.11 -7.27 -6.17
N VAL A 678 51.12 -6.78 -6.88
CA VAL A 678 51.14 -5.39 -7.33
C VAL A 678 49.99 -5.12 -8.30
N THR A 679 49.22 -4.06 -8.05
CA THR A 679 48.11 -3.70 -8.93
C THR A 679 48.61 -3.12 -10.25
N THR A 680 48.32 -3.79 -11.36
CA THR A 680 48.64 -3.39 -12.74
C THR A 680 47.52 -2.55 -13.36
N ASP A 681 47.78 -1.93 -14.51
CA ASP A 681 46.74 -1.21 -15.26
C ASP A 681 45.65 -2.14 -15.82
N ALA A 682 45.99 -3.39 -16.11
CA ALA A 682 45.03 -4.42 -16.51
C ALA A 682 44.02 -4.70 -15.39
N HIS A 683 44.49 -4.82 -14.13
CA HIS A 683 43.62 -4.94 -12.96
C HIS A 683 42.69 -3.72 -12.85
N ARG A 684 43.25 -2.51 -12.85
CA ARG A 684 42.47 -1.26 -12.72
C ARG A 684 41.43 -1.11 -13.83
N ALA A 685 41.77 -1.45 -15.06
CA ALA A 685 40.84 -1.39 -16.19
C ALA A 685 39.69 -2.40 -16.04
N ALA A 686 39.98 -3.65 -15.67
CA ALA A 686 38.98 -4.68 -15.45
C ALA A 686 38.03 -4.33 -14.29
N TRP A 687 38.58 -3.88 -13.16
CA TRP A 687 37.80 -3.49 -11.98
C TRP A 687 36.93 -2.27 -12.24
N ARG A 688 37.45 -1.25 -12.92
CA ARG A 688 36.66 -0.09 -13.34
C ARG A 688 35.51 -0.50 -14.24
N LYS A 689 35.76 -1.41 -15.20
CA LYS A 689 34.72 -1.91 -16.10
C LYS A 689 33.64 -2.68 -15.34
N ALA A 690 34.01 -3.60 -14.45
CA ALA A 690 33.05 -4.40 -13.69
C ALA A 690 32.31 -3.58 -12.62
N PHE A 691 33.04 -2.94 -11.71
CA PHE A 691 32.47 -2.34 -10.50
C PHE A 691 31.81 -0.97 -10.68
N SER A 692 31.89 -0.36 -11.87
CA SER A 692 31.09 0.84 -12.20
C SER A 692 29.65 0.52 -12.62
N GLN A 693 29.35 -0.75 -12.90
CA GLN A 693 28.03 -1.20 -13.33
C GLN A 693 27.15 -1.59 -12.12
N PRO A 694 25.81 -1.53 -12.26
CA PRO A 694 24.91 -2.19 -11.32
C PRO A 694 25.19 -3.69 -11.21
N ILE A 695 25.06 -4.23 -10.01
CA ILE A 695 25.16 -5.65 -9.68
C ILE A 695 23.72 -6.17 -9.55
N GLY A 696 23.39 -7.21 -10.30
CA GLY A 696 22.04 -7.78 -10.29
C GLY A 696 21.81 -8.76 -9.13
N ASP A 697 20.53 -8.99 -8.82
CA ASP A 697 20.04 -10.12 -8.01
C ASP A 697 20.63 -10.18 -6.58
N GLY A 698 20.77 -9.01 -5.96
CA GLY A 698 21.06 -8.84 -4.54
C GLY A 698 19.80 -8.69 -3.69
N PRO A 699 19.91 -8.19 -2.44
CA PRO A 699 18.79 -8.08 -1.50
C PRO A 699 17.56 -7.36 -2.07
N THR A 700 17.76 -6.30 -2.86
CA THR A 700 16.66 -5.51 -3.43
C THR A 700 15.84 -6.29 -4.48
N ALA A 701 16.39 -7.36 -5.06
CA ALA A 701 15.66 -8.27 -5.94
C ALA A 701 14.76 -9.24 -5.15
N HIS A 702 14.99 -9.42 -3.85
CA HIS A 702 14.33 -10.43 -3.01
C HIS A 702 13.45 -9.82 -1.92
N GLY A 703 12.84 -8.66 -2.21
CA GLY A 703 11.79 -8.05 -1.37
C GLY A 703 12.27 -6.91 -0.46
N PHE A 704 13.56 -6.62 -0.40
CA PHE A 704 14.07 -5.45 0.32
C PHE A 704 13.94 -4.17 -0.53
N ASP A 705 13.53 -3.06 0.07
CA ASP A 705 13.49 -1.76 -0.63
C ASP A 705 14.85 -1.05 -0.62
N GLU A 706 15.67 -1.33 0.39
CA GLU A 706 17.00 -0.75 0.56
C GLU A 706 18.02 -1.80 1.01
N TYR A 707 19.25 -1.67 0.52
CA TYR A 707 20.40 -2.43 1.01
C TYR A 707 21.61 -1.53 1.28
N PHE A 708 22.30 -1.79 2.39
CA PHE A 708 23.63 -1.23 2.66
C PHE A 708 24.49 -2.27 3.39
N GLY A 709 25.68 -2.58 2.88
CA GLY A 709 26.58 -3.49 3.58
C GLY A 709 27.72 -4.01 2.72
N VAL A 710 28.15 -5.22 3.01
CA VAL A 710 29.18 -5.95 2.27
C VAL A 710 28.65 -7.33 1.92
N ASP A 711 29.12 -7.95 0.84
CA ASP A 711 28.71 -9.33 0.54
C ASP A 711 29.25 -10.28 1.62
N ILE A 712 30.57 -10.22 1.84
CA ILE A 712 31.31 -10.98 2.85
C ILE A 712 32.44 -10.07 3.37
N PRO A 713 32.62 -9.90 4.68
CA PRO A 713 33.52 -8.86 5.21
C PRO A 713 35.01 -9.16 5.04
N ASN A 714 35.40 -10.44 4.91
CA ASN A 714 36.79 -10.87 4.80
C ASN A 714 37.18 -11.35 3.38
N TRP A 715 36.29 -11.22 2.39
CA TRP A 715 36.51 -11.59 0.99
C TRP A 715 36.28 -10.36 0.09
N PRO A 716 36.85 -10.33 -1.13
CA PRO A 716 36.59 -9.25 -2.06
C PRO A 716 35.14 -9.26 -2.62
N PRO A 717 34.63 -8.10 -3.06
CA PRO A 717 35.32 -6.82 -3.11
C PRO A 717 35.31 -6.14 -1.72
N PHE A 718 36.45 -5.56 -1.33
CA PHE A 718 36.58 -4.81 -0.09
C PHE A 718 36.07 -3.38 -0.28
N CYS A 719 34.74 -3.26 -0.32
CA CYS A 719 33.99 -2.03 -0.52
C CYS A 719 32.55 -2.22 -0.03
N PHE A 720 31.91 -1.15 0.45
CA PHE A 720 30.48 -1.19 0.71
C PHE A 720 29.68 -1.27 -0.59
N ILE A 721 28.52 -1.90 -0.51
CA ILE A 721 27.49 -1.96 -1.53
C ILE A 721 26.29 -1.17 -1.00
N GLU A 722 25.74 -0.29 -1.83
CA GLU A 722 24.47 0.37 -1.60
C GLU A 722 23.49 -0.01 -2.72
N ASN A 723 22.39 -0.66 -2.34
CA ASN A 723 21.42 -1.27 -3.24
C ASN A 723 22.09 -2.23 -4.23
N SER A 724 22.29 -1.78 -5.47
CA SER A 724 22.90 -2.56 -6.54
C SER A 724 24.27 -2.03 -6.96
N ARG A 725 24.94 -1.17 -6.19
CA ARG A 725 26.19 -0.53 -6.63
C ARG A 725 27.25 -0.51 -5.53
N LEU A 726 28.52 -0.62 -5.92
CA LEU A 726 29.62 -0.35 -4.99
C LEU A 726 29.71 1.15 -4.68
N LEU A 727 29.96 1.49 -3.42
CA LEU A 727 30.25 2.85 -2.96
C LEU A 727 31.71 3.22 -3.25
N GLY A 728 32.02 3.32 -4.54
CA GLY A 728 33.36 3.55 -5.06
C GLY A 728 33.84 2.39 -5.92
N VAL A 729 34.96 2.60 -6.61
CA VAL A 729 35.55 1.61 -7.51
C VAL A 729 36.86 1.11 -6.90
N PRO A 730 36.96 -0.19 -6.54
CA PRO A 730 38.22 -0.80 -6.15
C PRO A 730 39.37 -0.49 -7.13
N SER A 731 40.52 -0.11 -6.59
CA SER A 731 41.65 0.39 -7.39
C SER A 731 43.02 -0.15 -6.97
N GLU A 732 43.08 -0.89 -5.85
CA GLU A 732 44.25 -1.62 -5.37
C GLU A 732 43.85 -3.00 -4.86
N PHE A 733 44.81 -3.90 -4.67
CA PHE A 733 44.57 -5.12 -3.90
C PHE A 733 44.55 -4.80 -2.41
N LEU A 734 43.76 -5.55 -1.63
CA LEU A 734 43.84 -5.47 -0.17
C LEU A 734 45.30 -5.69 0.29
N PRO A 735 45.87 -4.82 1.14
CA PRO A 735 47.26 -4.94 1.58
C PRO A 735 47.58 -6.30 2.22
N ALA A 736 48.77 -6.85 1.92
CA ALA A 736 49.22 -8.15 2.43
C ALA A 736 49.12 -8.31 3.97
N PRO A 737 49.43 -7.31 4.81
CA PRO A 737 49.29 -7.44 6.26
C PRO A 737 47.85 -7.70 6.73
N LEU A 738 46.85 -7.30 5.94
CA LEU A 738 45.43 -7.55 6.23
C LEU A 738 44.99 -8.96 5.82
N LEU A 739 45.86 -9.79 5.24
CA LEU A 739 45.59 -11.22 4.93
C LEU A 739 46.09 -12.17 6.02
N GLU A 740 46.68 -11.61 7.08
CA GLU A 740 47.23 -12.35 8.22
C GLU A 740 46.32 -12.21 9.45
N GLN A 741 46.65 -12.93 10.53
CA GLN A 741 46.04 -12.74 11.86
C GLN A 741 44.49 -12.70 11.87
N ASN A 742 43.86 -13.62 11.12
CA ASN A 742 42.39 -13.73 11.07
C ASN A 742 41.67 -12.44 10.64
N GLN A 743 42.32 -11.57 9.86
CA GLN A 743 41.70 -10.42 9.22
C GLN A 743 40.96 -10.87 7.94
N ALA A 744 41.53 -10.69 6.75
CA ALA A 744 40.92 -11.16 5.51
C ALA A 744 41.34 -12.60 5.16
N SER A 745 40.39 -13.39 4.67
CA SER A 745 40.64 -14.79 4.29
C SER A 745 41.15 -14.96 2.86
N ILE A 746 40.75 -14.04 1.98
CA ILE A 746 41.06 -14.06 0.53
C ILE A 746 41.38 -12.63 0.11
N GLY A 747 42.50 -12.44 -0.58
CA GLY A 747 42.88 -11.16 -1.17
C GLY A 747 42.11 -10.87 -2.46
N GLY A 748 42.08 -9.59 -2.83
CA GLY A 748 41.35 -9.17 -4.03
C GLY A 748 41.14 -7.66 -4.08
N PRO A 749 40.29 -7.19 -5.02
CA PRO A 749 40.04 -5.77 -5.24
C PRO A 749 39.53 -5.08 -3.97
N ALA A 750 40.20 -4.00 -3.60
CA ALA A 750 39.85 -3.13 -2.48
C ALA A 750 39.70 -1.67 -2.93
N LEU A 751 38.78 -0.97 -2.28
CA LEU A 751 38.74 0.48 -2.35
C LEU A 751 40.04 1.05 -1.78
N GLN A 752 40.54 2.14 -2.37
CA GLN A 752 41.79 2.74 -1.91
C GLN A 752 41.71 3.09 -0.42
N GLY A 753 42.67 2.61 0.36
CA GLY A 753 42.73 2.87 1.81
C GLY A 753 41.62 2.17 2.61
N TRP A 754 41.02 1.11 2.08
CA TRP A 754 40.01 0.32 2.79
C TRP A 754 40.54 -0.19 4.14
N LYS A 755 39.68 -0.11 5.16
CA LYS A 755 39.93 -0.63 6.51
C LYS A 755 38.81 -1.57 6.90
N LEU A 756 39.12 -2.56 7.74
CA LEU A 756 38.18 -3.60 8.13
C LEU A 756 37.38 -3.20 9.38
N GLU A 757 38.02 -2.46 10.28
CA GLU A 757 37.43 -2.02 11.56
C GLU A 757 36.16 -1.16 11.41
N PRO A 758 36.05 -0.24 10.42
CA PRO A 758 34.87 0.62 10.29
C PRO A 758 33.59 -0.09 9.83
N ILE A 759 33.66 -1.37 9.41
CA ILE A 759 32.49 -2.10 8.88
C ILE A 759 31.36 -2.14 9.91
N LEU A 760 31.64 -2.65 11.11
CA LEU A 760 30.62 -2.85 12.14
C LEU A 760 29.98 -1.52 12.61
N PRO A 761 30.74 -0.45 12.93
CA PRO A 761 30.17 0.86 13.23
C PRO A 761 29.25 1.40 12.11
N ALA A 762 29.66 1.30 10.85
CA ALA A 762 28.88 1.79 9.71
C ALA A 762 27.53 1.08 9.55
N LEU A 763 27.48 -0.23 9.82
CA LEU A 763 26.21 -0.98 9.81
C LEU A 763 25.26 -0.47 10.90
N GLY A 764 25.76 -0.22 12.11
CA GLY A 764 24.93 0.31 13.18
C GLY A 764 24.48 1.76 12.95
N ASP A 765 25.32 2.60 12.33
CA ASP A 765 24.94 3.97 11.96
C ASP A 765 23.81 3.95 10.93
N ARG A 766 23.90 3.07 9.91
CA ARG A 766 22.84 2.93 8.92
C ARG A 766 21.56 2.34 9.52
N ALA A 767 21.67 1.37 10.42
CA ALA A 767 20.51 0.77 11.10
C ALA A 767 19.74 1.79 11.96
N THR A 768 20.46 2.58 12.77
CA THR A 768 19.85 3.62 13.60
C THR A 768 19.26 4.76 12.76
N HIS A 769 19.91 5.12 11.66
CA HIS A 769 19.36 6.07 10.69
C HIS A 769 18.04 5.56 10.09
N PHE A 770 18.00 4.32 9.59
CA PHE A 770 16.79 3.74 9.03
C PHE A 770 15.64 3.72 10.06
N ILE A 771 15.89 3.25 11.29
CA ILE A 771 14.90 3.25 12.37
C ILE A 771 14.37 4.67 12.62
N ALA A 772 15.27 5.65 12.70
CA ALA A 772 14.90 7.04 12.92
C ALA A 772 14.01 7.60 11.82
N GLU A 773 14.28 7.27 10.55
CA GLU A 773 13.47 7.70 9.42
C GLU A 773 12.09 7.07 9.42
N GLN A 774 12.00 5.75 9.63
CA GLN A 774 10.72 5.03 9.59
C GLN A 774 9.84 5.37 10.80
N ALA A 775 10.42 5.51 11.99
CA ALA A 775 9.70 5.97 13.17
C ALA A 775 9.10 7.37 12.96
N ARG A 776 9.84 8.29 12.33
CA ARG A 776 9.35 9.64 11.98
C ARG A 776 8.23 9.59 10.94
N ALA A 777 8.30 8.67 9.98
CA ALA A 777 7.28 8.49 8.94
C ALA A 777 6.00 7.82 9.46
N GLY A 778 6.04 7.15 10.63
CA GLY A 778 4.93 6.35 11.14
C GLY A 778 4.65 5.09 10.32
N GLN A 779 5.58 4.68 9.45
CA GLN A 779 5.44 3.53 8.57
C GLN A 779 5.98 2.27 9.28
N PRO A 780 5.24 1.13 9.28
CA PRO A 780 5.78 -0.12 9.81
C PRO A 780 6.98 -0.57 8.97
N PHE A 781 8.04 -1.04 9.64
CA PHE A 781 9.29 -1.41 8.96
C PHE A 781 9.77 -2.81 9.31
N LEU A 782 10.44 -3.45 8.35
CA LEU A 782 11.28 -4.63 8.55
C LEU A 782 12.73 -4.21 8.36
N LEU A 783 13.54 -4.37 9.40
CA LEU A 783 14.98 -4.27 9.33
C LEU A 783 15.60 -5.66 9.55
N TYR A 784 16.15 -6.23 8.48
CA TYR A 784 17.07 -7.36 8.58
C TYR A 784 18.49 -6.80 8.73
N LEU A 785 19.10 -7.01 9.90
CA LEU A 785 20.43 -6.54 10.28
C LEU A 785 21.38 -7.75 10.42
N PRO A 786 21.81 -8.37 9.31
CA PRO A 786 22.85 -9.38 9.32
C PRO A 786 24.21 -8.75 9.61
N LEU A 787 24.66 -8.83 10.85
CA LEU A 787 25.97 -8.35 11.25
C LEU A 787 27.08 -9.17 10.57
N THR A 788 28.26 -8.56 10.53
CA THR A 788 29.51 -9.14 10.05
C THR A 788 30.36 -9.71 11.19
N SER A 789 29.88 -9.57 12.43
CA SER A 789 30.60 -9.88 13.66
C SER A 789 29.88 -10.97 14.47
N PRO A 790 30.61 -11.74 15.30
CA PRO A 790 32.06 -11.74 15.51
C PRO A 790 32.91 -12.54 14.48
N HIS A 791 32.39 -12.79 13.28
CA HIS A 791 33.12 -13.44 12.18
C HIS A 791 34.39 -12.67 11.77
N THR A 792 35.33 -13.37 11.11
CA THR A 792 36.52 -12.72 10.54
C THR A 792 36.15 -11.70 9.46
N PRO A 793 36.78 -10.53 9.39
CA PRO A 793 37.99 -10.15 10.09
C PRO A 793 37.74 -9.89 11.57
N LEU A 794 38.65 -10.36 12.44
CA LEU A 794 38.67 -9.96 13.85
C LEU A 794 39.15 -8.51 13.98
N ALA A 795 38.45 -7.59 13.30
CA ALA A 795 38.80 -6.19 13.14
C ALA A 795 38.25 -5.36 14.31
N VAL A 796 38.73 -5.66 15.51
CA VAL A 796 38.30 -5.00 16.75
C VAL A 796 38.68 -3.51 16.71
N ASN A 797 37.70 -2.63 16.95
CA ASN A 797 37.97 -1.19 17.03
C ASN A 797 38.80 -0.85 18.27
N GLN A 798 39.59 0.22 18.19
CA GLN A 798 40.58 0.57 19.22
C GLN A 798 39.98 0.68 20.65
N ALA A 799 38.74 1.12 20.79
CA ALA A 799 38.06 1.25 22.08
C ALA A 799 37.77 -0.11 22.78
N TRP A 800 37.75 -1.20 22.01
CA TRP A 800 37.38 -2.54 22.47
C TRP A 800 38.56 -3.51 22.64
N ARG A 801 39.71 -3.21 22.02
CA ARG A 801 40.91 -4.07 22.11
C ARG A 801 41.36 -4.28 23.56
N GLY A 802 41.50 -5.54 23.95
CA GLY A 802 41.91 -6.01 25.27
C GLY A 802 40.87 -5.87 26.38
N ARG A 803 39.62 -5.47 26.08
CA ARG A 803 38.61 -5.16 27.10
C ARG A 803 38.00 -6.40 27.75
N SER A 804 37.95 -7.52 27.04
CA SER A 804 37.46 -8.81 27.55
C SER A 804 38.44 -9.47 28.52
N GLY A 805 39.74 -9.17 28.39
CA GLY A 805 40.80 -9.90 29.08
C GLY A 805 41.00 -11.34 28.58
N LEU A 806 40.38 -11.72 27.45
CA LEU A 806 40.46 -13.05 26.86
C LEU A 806 41.25 -13.02 25.54
N ASN A 807 40.60 -12.66 24.43
CA ASN A 807 41.21 -12.52 23.10
C ASN A 807 40.42 -11.55 22.21
N GLU A 808 40.90 -11.30 20.99
CA GLU A 808 40.27 -10.37 20.04
C GLU A 808 38.84 -10.78 19.65
N TYR A 809 38.54 -12.08 19.61
CA TYR A 809 37.17 -12.56 19.37
C TYR A 809 36.23 -12.11 20.48
N ALA A 810 36.61 -12.32 21.74
CA ALA A 810 35.81 -11.89 22.88
C ALA A 810 35.63 -10.37 22.94
N ASP A 811 36.65 -9.60 22.56
CA ASP A 811 36.53 -8.14 22.42
C ASP A 811 35.53 -7.76 21.32
N LEU A 812 35.54 -8.47 20.19
CA LEU A 812 34.58 -8.25 19.09
C LEU A 812 33.15 -8.65 19.47
N VAL A 813 32.96 -9.67 20.31
CA VAL A 813 31.65 -10.03 20.87
C VAL A 813 31.14 -8.91 21.78
N MET A 814 31.99 -8.32 22.64
CA MET A 814 31.60 -7.16 23.46
C MET A 814 31.24 -5.94 22.60
N GLU A 815 32.00 -5.68 21.53
CA GLU A 815 31.70 -4.62 20.58
C GLU A 815 30.36 -4.87 19.85
N THR A 816 30.10 -6.12 19.48
CA THR A 816 28.82 -6.56 18.88
C THR A 816 27.65 -6.31 19.83
N ASP A 817 27.78 -6.71 21.09
CA ASP A 817 26.77 -6.47 22.14
C ASP A 817 26.47 -4.97 22.30
N ALA A 818 27.50 -4.13 22.34
CA ALA A 818 27.34 -2.69 22.45
C ALA A 818 26.62 -2.07 21.23
N LEU A 819 26.93 -2.53 20.02
CA LEU A 819 26.21 -2.10 18.82
C LEU A 819 24.74 -2.52 18.86
N VAL A 820 24.45 -3.75 19.28
CA VAL A 820 23.07 -4.21 19.48
C VAL A 820 22.36 -3.32 20.50
N GLY A 821 23.01 -3.02 21.62
CA GLY A 821 22.51 -2.07 22.61
C GLY A 821 22.14 -0.72 22.01
N ARG A 822 23.01 -0.15 21.15
CA ARG A 822 22.75 1.11 20.45
C ARG A 822 21.56 1.03 19.50
N VAL A 823 21.41 -0.06 18.74
CA VAL A 823 20.26 -0.26 17.84
C VAL A 823 18.95 -0.39 18.62
N LEU A 824 18.95 -1.15 19.73
CA LEU A 824 17.79 -1.29 20.60
C LEU A 824 17.42 0.04 21.26
N GLN A 825 18.40 0.79 21.76
CA GLN A 825 18.20 2.11 22.34
C GLN A 825 17.59 3.08 21.33
N SER A 826 17.95 2.98 20.04
CA SER A 826 17.33 3.78 18.98
C SER A 826 15.83 3.51 18.81
N LEU A 827 15.32 2.32 19.16
CA LEU A 827 13.87 2.06 19.18
C LEU A 827 13.21 2.77 20.37
N ASP A 828 13.86 2.73 21.53
CA ASP A 828 13.40 3.36 22.77
C ASP A 828 13.36 4.89 22.61
N ASP A 829 14.45 5.49 22.13
CA ASP A 829 14.59 6.94 21.92
C ASP A 829 13.56 7.51 20.92
N ARG A 830 13.03 6.65 20.04
CA ARG A 830 12.02 7.02 19.03
C ARG A 830 10.61 6.58 19.39
N GLY A 831 10.40 6.03 20.58
CA GLY A 831 9.07 5.65 21.09
C GLY A 831 8.40 4.51 20.32
N VAL A 832 9.16 3.70 19.59
CA VAL A 832 8.62 2.58 18.79
C VAL A 832 8.89 1.21 19.40
N ALA A 833 9.64 1.13 20.50
CA ALA A 833 10.05 -0.12 21.14
C ALA A 833 8.88 -1.04 21.56
N GLU A 834 7.81 -0.46 22.15
CA GLU A 834 6.63 -1.22 22.61
C GLU A 834 5.86 -1.86 21.45
N ASN A 835 5.98 -1.32 20.24
CA ASN A 835 5.37 -1.86 19.01
C ASN A 835 6.42 -2.49 18.08
N THR A 836 7.56 -2.98 18.60
CA THR A 836 8.59 -3.62 17.78
C THR A 836 8.87 -5.04 18.26
N LEU A 837 8.67 -6.02 17.38
CA LEU A 837 9.16 -7.38 17.53
C LEU A 837 10.64 -7.42 17.16
N VAL A 838 11.48 -7.82 18.11
CA VAL A 838 12.92 -8.00 17.92
C VAL A 838 13.26 -9.48 17.98
N VAL A 839 13.95 -9.98 16.96
CA VAL A 839 14.59 -11.29 16.93
C VAL A 839 16.10 -11.09 17.00
N PHE A 840 16.77 -11.79 17.92
CA PHE A 840 18.23 -11.92 17.93
C PHE A 840 18.63 -13.38 17.80
N THR A 841 19.50 -13.70 16.84
CA THR A 841 20.08 -15.04 16.68
C THR A 841 21.42 -14.99 15.91
N SER A 842 22.03 -16.14 15.63
CA SER A 842 23.33 -16.28 14.93
C SER A 842 23.21 -17.28 13.79
N ASP A 843 23.95 -17.11 12.70
CA ASP A 843 23.85 -17.99 11.52
C ASP A 843 24.40 -19.40 11.72
N ASN A 844 25.36 -19.55 12.61
CA ASN A 844 25.94 -20.82 13.02
C ASN A 844 26.68 -20.68 14.37
N GLY A 845 27.19 -21.78 14.88
CA GLY A 845 28.01 -21.80 16.09
C GLY A 845 29.34 -21.06 15.94
N CYS A 846 30.07 -20.97 17.06
CA CYS A 846 31.37 -20.29 17.14
C CYS A 846 32.36 -20.89 16.15
N ALA A 847 33.15 -20.05 15.49
CA ALA A 847 34.20 -20.53 14.61
C ALA A 847 35.35 -21.19 15.39
N PRO A 848 35.93 -22.32 14.92
CA PRO A 848 37.03 -22.97 15.63
C PRO A 848 38.37 -22.24 15.50
N TYR A 849 38.56 -21.41 14.46
CA TYR A 849 39.83 -20.73 14.17
C TYR A 849 40.14 -19.52 15.07
N ILE A 850 39.24 -19.16 15.99
CA ILE A 850 39.36 -18.00 16.89
C ILE A 850 40.18 -18.27 18.15
N GLY A 851 40.87 -19.41 18.22
CA GLY A 851 41.53 -19.87 19.46
C GLY A 851 40.55 -20.50 20.44
N LEU A 852 39.61 -21.31 19.93
CA LEU A 852 38.54 -21.94 20.72
C LEU A 852 39.08 -22.69 21.95
N SER A 853 40.12 -23.52 21.78
CA SER A 853 40.73 -24.27 22.89
C SER A 853 41.41 -23.39 23.94
N ASP A 854 41.94 -22.22 23.53
CA ASP A 854 42.55 -21.27 24.45
C ASP A 854 41.49 -20.60 25.32
N LEU A 855 40.35 -20.22 24.74
CA LEU A 855 39.20 -19.69 25.48
C LEU A 855 38.67 -20.71 26.49
N GLU A 856 38.55 -21.98 26.10
CA GLU A 856 38.11 -23.05 27.01
C GLU A 856 39.08 -23.24 28.18
N THR A 857 40.38 -23.14 27.92
CA THR A 857 41.43 -23.19 28.97
C THR A 857 41.32 -21.98 29.92
N MET A 858 40.91 -20.82 29.41
CA MET A 858 40.59 -19.63 30.20
C MET A 858 39.22 -19.72 30.91
N GLY A 859 38.52 -20.85 30.79
CA GLY A 859 37.25 -21.13 31.43
C GLY A 859 36.04 -20.53 30.73
N HIS A 860 36.20 -20.03 29.49
CA HIS A 860 35.11 -19.60 28.63
C HIS A 860 34.78 -20.68 27.60
N HIS A 861 33.52 -21.12 27.53
CA HIS A 861 33.11 -22.14 26.56
C HIS A 861 32.13 -21.58 25.52
N PRO A 862 32.59 -21.20 24.31
CA PRO A 862 31.74 -20.60 23.27
C PRO A 862 30.57 -21.48 22.79
N SER A 863 30.70 -22.81 22.80
CA SER A 863 29.59 -23.74 22.50
C SER A 863 28.77 -24.10 23.74
N GLY A 864 29.10 -23.57 24.92
CA GLY A 864 28.44 -23.93 26.18
C GLY A 864 28.63 -25.42 26.54
N PRO A 865 27.56 -26.17 26.85
CA PRO A 865 27.64 -27.62 27.08
C PRO A 865 27.65 -28.45 25.78
N LEU A 866 27.52 -27.81 24.63
CA LEU A 866 27.27 -28.48 23.35
C LEU A 866 28.58 -28.94 22.71
N ARG A 867 28.53 -30.05 21.96
CA ARG A 867 29.67 -30.59 21.24
C ARG A 867 29.82 -29.95 19.87
N GLY A 868 31.07 -29.71 19.46
CA GLY A 868 31.39 -29.18 18.14
C GLY A 868 31.30 -27.66 18.06
N ALA A 869 31.55 -27.17 16.86
CA ALA A 869 31.64 -25.75 16.53
C ALA A 869 31.15 -25.52 15.08
N LYS A 870 31.26 -24.28 14.58
CA LYS A 870 31.00 -23.95 13.17
C LYS A 870 31.50 -25.05 12.23
N ALA A 871 30.70 -25.32 11.21
CA ALA A 871 30.83 -26.35 10.19
C ALA A 871 30.43 -27.78 10.60
N ASP A 872 30.23 -28.09 11.88
CA ASP A 872 29.86 -29.44 12.34
C ASP A 872 28.36 -29.71 12.31
N ALA A 873 27.98 -30.99 12.16
CA ALA A 873 26.62 -31.51 12.36
C ALA A 873 26.26 -31.73 13.85
N TRP A 874 27.25 -31.63 14.74
CA TRP A 874 27.05 -31.68 16.20
C TRP A 874 26.36 -30.41 16.70
N GLU A 875 25.77 -30.45 17.90
CA GLU A 875 24.88 -29.41 18.44
C GLU A 875 25.54 -28.03 18.45
N GLY A 876 26.80 -27.93 18.83
CA GLY A 876 27.56 -26.67 18.88
C GLY A 876 27.84 -26.05 17.50
N GLY A 877 27.57 -26.76 16.40
CA GLY A 877 27.66 -26.21 15.05
C GLY A 877 26.45 -25.41 14.62
N HIS A 878 25.25 -25.79 15.07
CA HIS A 878 23.99 -25.21 14.55
C HIS A 878 22.95 -24.87 15.63
N ARG A 879 23.14 -25.23 16.90
CA ARG A 879 22.36 -24.66 18.02
C ARG A 879 22.97 -23.33 18.41
N VAL A 880 22.17 -22.28 18.40
CA VAL A 880 22.61 -20.88 18.51
C VAL A 880 21.74 -20.12 19.50
N PRO A 881 22.19 -18.96 20.01
CA PRO A 881 21.31 -18.08 20.75
C PRO A 881 20.11 -17.69 19.89
N PHE A 882 18.93 -17.66 20.49
CA PHE A 882 17.68 -17.32 19.83
C PHE A 882 16.76 -16.64 20.86
N ILE A 883 16.65 -15.31 20.74
CA ILE A 883 15.88 -14.46 21.65
C ILE A 883 14.82 -13.72 20.84
N ILE A 884 13.58 -13.69 21.33
CA ILE A 884 12.50 -12.90 20.75
C ILE A 884 11.91 -11.98 21.82
N ARG A 885 11.90 -10.66 21.57
CA ARG A 885 11.22 -9.66 22.41
C ARG A 885 10.05 -9.07 21.62
N TRP A 886 8.84 -9.17 22.17
CA TRP A 886 7.67 -8.50 21.62
C TRP A 886 6.74 -8.07 22.74
N PRO A 887 6.83 -6.81 23.20
CA PRO A 887 6.02 -6.31 24.31
C PRO A 887 4.52 -6.49 24.05
N GLY A 888 3.78 -6.86 25.10
CA GLY A 888 2.35 -7.16 25.02
C GLY A 888 1.97 -8.52 24.42
N THR A 889 2.91 -9.25 23.81
CA THR A 889 2.69 -10.62 23.30
C THR A 889 3.57 -11.65 24.02
N VAL A 890 4.88 -11.40 24.06
CA VAL A 890 5.86 -12.30 24.69
C VAL A 890 6.03 -11.95 26.16
N LYS A 891 5.92 -12.95 27.04
CA LYS A 891 6.18 -12.79 28.48
C LYS A 891 7.66 -12.47 28.72
N PRO A 892 8.01 -11.31 29.33
CA PRO A 892 9.40 -10.97 29.64
C PRO A 892 10.08 -11.99 30.56
N GLY A 893 11.36 -12.25 30.32
CA GLY A 893 12.19 -13.17 31.09
C GLY A 893 11.79 -14.64 30.96
N SER A 894 10.96 -14.98 29.97
CA SER A 894 10.52 -16.35 29.76
C SER A 894 11.59 -17.19 29.06
N VAL A 895 11.57 -18.50 29.33
CA VAL A 895 12.47 -19.47 28.70
C VAL A 895 11.59 -20.51 28.01
N CYS A 896 11.90 -20.83 26.76
CA CYS A 896 11.21 -21.86 25.99
C CYS A 896 12.18 -22.98 25.64
N GLY A 897 11.86 -24.20 26.06
CA GLY A 897 12.64 -25.40 25.79
C GLY A 897 12.29 -26.13 24.49
N GLN A 898 11.29 -25.63 23.75
CA GLN A 898 10.79 -26.28 22.54
C GLN A 898 11.80 -26.15 21.40
N LEU A 899 11.88 -27.20 20.56
CA LEU A 899 12.67 -27.20 19.34
C LEU A 899 12.14 -26.13 18.37
N VAL A 900 13.00 -25.19 17.98
CA VAL A 900 12.68 -24.16 16.98
C VAL A 900 13.83 -24.00 15.99
N GLN A 901 13.50 -23.65 14.74
CA GLN A 901 14.50 -23.35 13.72
C GLN A 901 14.33 -21.94 13.14
N GLN A 902 15.41 -21.35 12.64
CA GLN A 902 15.35 -20.06 11.97
C GLN A 902 14.44 -20.06 10.72
N SER A 903 14.19 -21.23 10.11
CA SER A 903 13.21 -21.35 9.02
C SER A 903 11.81 -20.95 9.47
N ASP A 904 11.48 -21.06 10.75
CA ASP A 904 10.15 -20.80 11.31
C ASP A 904 9.75 -19.33 11.30
N LEU A 905 10.71 -18.43 11.12
CA LEU A 905 10.43 -16.99 11.08
C LEU A 905 9.54 -16.60 9.89
N LEU A 906 9.65 -17.29 8.74
CA LEU A 906 8.81 -16.99 7.58
C LEU A 906 7.32 -17.26 7.87
N ALA A 907 6.96 -18.46 8.34
CA ALA A 907 5.58 -18.81 8.69
C ALA A 907 5.08 -17.99 9.88
N THR A 908 5.95 -17.71 10.87
CA THR A 908 5.61 -16.85 12.02
C THR A 908 5.21 -15.46 11.57
N PHE A 909 5.99 -14.82 10.70
CA PHE A 909 5.66 -13.50 10.18
C PHE A 909 4.48 -13.54 9.22
N ALA A 910 4.34 -14.58 8.41
CA ALA A 910 3.17 -14.73 7.55
C ALA A 910 1.87 -14.81 8.38
N GLU A 911 1.82 -15.66 9.41
CA GLU A 911 0.66 -15.78 10.30
C GLU A 911 0.38 -14.46 11.04
N MET A 912 1.41 -13.85 11.62
CA MET A 912 1.29 -12.57 12.34
C MET A 912 0.74 -11.45 11.44
N LEU A 913 1.12 -11.43 10.15
CA LEU A 913 0.70 -10.40 9.20
C LEU A 913 -0.57 -10.78 8.42
N GLY A 914 -1.16 -11.94 8.69
CA GLY A 914 -2.33 -12.46 7.96
C GLY A 914 -2.04 -12.81 6.50
N ALA A 915 -0.78 -13.01 6.13
CA ALA A 915 -0.36 -13.40 4.79
C ALA A 915 -0.52 -14.91 4.59
N LYS A 916 -1.09 -15.31 3.44
CA LYS A 916 -1.18 -16.72 3.04
C LYS A 916 0.06 -17.07 2.22
N LEU A 917 0.85 -18.03 2.70
CA LEU A 917 1.94 -18.59 1.92
C LEU A 917 1.39 -19.59 0.89
N PRO A 918 1.85 -19.55 -0.38
CA PRO A 918 1.53 -20.61 -1.32
C PRO A 918 2.20 -21.93 -0.89
N ASP A 919 1.66 -23.06 -1.36
CA ASP A 919 2.13 -24.40 -0.97
C ASP A 919 3.63 -24.65 -1.21
N ASN A 920 4.22 -23.94 -2.17
CA ASN A 920 5.63 -23.96 -2.55
C ASN A 920 6.46 -22.85 -1.88
N ALA A 921 6.03 -22.30 -0.75
CA ALA A 921 6.77 -21.32 0.04
C ALA A 921 6.88 -21.76 1.51
N GLY A 922 8.05 -21.55 2.10
CA GLY A 922 8.29 -21.90 3.50
C GLY A 922 8.11 -23.38 3.78
N GLU A 923 8.57 -24.26 2.88
CA GLU A 923 8.34 -25.70 2.91
C GLU A 923 8.91 -26.40 4.16
N ASP A 924 9.78 -25.71 4.91
CA ASP A 924 10.38 -26.21 6.16
C ASP A 924 10.10 -25.25 7.34
N SER A 925 9.12 -24.36 7.17
CA SER A 925 8.72 -23.32 8.13
C SER A 925 7.42 -23.70 8.83
N VAL A 926 7.42 -23.63 10.16
CA VAL A 926 6.22 -23.70 11.01
C VAL A 926 6.14 -22.44 11.87
N SER A 927 4.95 -22.02 12.29
CA SER A 927 4.82 -20.78 13.06
C SER A 927 5.20 -20.96 14.52
N LEU A 928 6.02 -20.05 15.04
CA LEU A 928 6.36 -19.93 16.45
C LEU A 928 5.33 -19.12 17.25
N LEU A 929 4.34 -18.50 16.59
CA LEU A 929 3.38 -17.60 17.23
C LEU A 929 2.68 -18.24 18.46
N PRO A 930 2.28 -19.52 18.45
CA PRO A 930 1.73 -20.17 19.64
C PRO A 930 2.70 -20.17 20.84
N LEU A 931 4.00 -20.39 20.61
CA LEU A 931 5.02 -20.37 21.65
C LEU A 931 5.21 -18.95 22.19
N LEU A 932 5.26 -17.95 21.31
CA LEU A 932 5.40 -16.55 21.69
C LEU A 932 4.23 -16.07 22.57
N GLN A 933 3.04 -16.64 22.39
CA GLN A 933 1.85 -16.38 23.21
C GLN A 933 1.80 -17.19 24.52
N GLY A 934 2.89 -17.90 24.86
CA GLY A 934 3.03 -18.62 26.12
C GLY A 934 2.51 -20.06 26.10
N ARG A 935 2.20 -20.63 24.93
CA ARG A 935 1.95 -22.08 24.85
C ARG A 935 3.27 -22.84 24.94
N ASP A 936 3.24 -23.99 25.59
CA ASP A 936 4.42 -24.85 25.79
C ASP A 936 4.30 -26.20 25.06
N GLN A 937 3.52 -26.24 23.98
CA GLN A 937 3.40 -27.43 23.13
C GLN A 937 4.34 -27.31 21.93
N PRO A 938 5.00 -28.39 21.48
CA PRO A 938 5.83 -28.36 20.29
C PRO A 938 5.04 -27.86 19.07
N VAL A 939 5.62 -26.91 18.34
CA VAL A 939 5.07 -26.45 17.04
C VAL A 939 5.65 -27.24 15.85
N ARG A 940 6.70 -28.00 16.10
CA ARG A 940 7.34 -28.96 15.18
C ARG A 940 7.79 -30.19 15.95
N ASP A 941 7.71 -31.34 15.31
CA ASP A 941 8.18 -32.61 15.88
C ASP A 941 9.66 -32.88 15.54
N HIS A 942 10.16 -32.25 14.47
CA HIS A 942 11.47 -32.54 13.91
C HIS A 942 12.12 -31.31 13.27
N GLY A 943 13.42 -31.41 13.00
CA GLY A 943 14.22 -30.40 12.31
C GLY A 943 15.49 -31.00 11.72
N VAL A 944 15.98 -30.41 10.63
CA VAL A 944 17.21 -30.88 9.97
C VAL A 944 18.25 -29.76 9.98
N GLY A 945 19.39 -30.01 10.63
CA GLY A 945 20.61 -29.24 10.48
C GLY A 945 21.56 -29.89 9.48
N THR A 946 22.63 -29.21 9.08
CA THR A 946 23.67 -29.77 8.19
C THR A 946 25.06 -29.29 8.58
N SER A 947 26.08 -30.11 8.37
CA SER A 947 27.48 -29.69 8.39
C SER A 947 27.85 -28.91 7.12
N ILE A 948 29.05 -28.31 7.08
CA ILE A 948 29.58 -27.71 5.84
C ILE A 948 29.71 -28.73 4.69
N GLY A 949 29.97 -30.01 5.02
CA GLY A 949 30.02 -31.10 4.04
C GLY A 949 28.64 -31.54 3.54
N GLY A 950 27.57 -30.92 4.06
CA GLY A 950 26.18 -31.28 3.79
C GLY A 950 25.67 -32.46 4.63
N THR A 951 26.48 -33.04 5.52
CA THR A 951 26.04 -34.15 6.38
C THR A 951 24.86 -33.70 7.26
N PRO A 952 23.68 -34.34 7.16
CA PRO A 952 22.50 -33.90 7.87
C PRO A 952 22.53 -34.34 9.33
N ALA A 953 21.91 -33.53 10.18
CA ALA A 953 21.63 -33.81 11.58
C ALA A 953 20.11 -33.74 11.78
N LEU A 954 19.44 -34.89 11.76
CA LEU A 954 18.00 -34.96 11.98
C LEU A 954 17.72 -35.00 13.49
N ARG A 955 16.96 -34.02 13.97
CA ARG A 955 16.34 -33.99 15.30
C ARG A 955 14.88 -34.43 15.16
N SER A 956 14.42 -35.38 15.98
CA SER A 956 13.01 -35.79 16.09
C SER A 956 12.69 -36.11 17.55
N GLY A 957 11.87 -35.27 18.18
CA GLY A 957 11.75 -35.26 19.66
C GLY A 957 13.12 -35.25 20.32
N SER A 958 13.32 -36.11 21.32
CA SER A 958 14.58 -36.24 22.07
C SER A 958 15.71 -36.95 21.30
N TRP A 959 15.47 -37.45 20.09
CA TRP A 959 16.47 -38.21 19.32
C TRP A 959 17.16 -37.34 18.27
N LYS A 960 18.48 -37.52 18.14
CA LYS A 960 19.30 -36.91 17.09
C LYS A 960 20.05 -37.99 16.31
N TYR A 961 19.96 -37.93 14.98
CA TYR A 961 20.59 -38.88 14.05
C TYR A 961 21.52 -38.16 13.08
N ILE A 962 22.73 -38.68 12.91
CA ILE A 962 23.74 -38.19 11.97
C ILE A 962 24.23 -39.38 11.13
N PRO A 963 24.04 -39.40 9.79
CA PRO A 963 24.44 -40.51 8.92
C PRO A 963 25.93 -40.43 8.55
N ALA A 964 26.80 -40.27 9.55
CA ALA A 964 28.25 -40.26 9.38
C ALA A 964 28.93 -40.72 10.69
N PRO A 965 30.17 -41.24 10.61
CA PRO A 965 30.98 -41.59 11.79
C PRO A 965 31.57 -40.37 12.54
N GLY A 966 31.57 -39.19 11.91
CA GLY A 966 32.15 -37.96 12.45
C GLY A 966 31.23 -36.75 12.31
N SER A 967 31.75 -35.55 12.55
CA SER A 967 30.94 -34.31 12.52
C SER A 967 30.46 -33.92 11.12
N GLY A 968 31.06 -34.50 10.06
CA GLY A 968 30.84 -34.06 8.68
C GLY A 968 31.41 -32.67 8.37
N GLY A 969 32.17 -32.07 9.29
CA GLY A 969 32.65 -30.70 9.25
C GLY A 969 34.14 -30.54 9.56
N TRP A 970 34.51 -29.45 10.23
CA TRP A 970 35.90 -29.15 10.59
C TRP A 970 36.32 -29.78 11.92
N GLY A 971 35.37 -30.13 12.78
CA GLY A 971 35.59 -30.82 14.04
C GLY A 971 36.25 -32.18 13.84
N LYS A 972 37.20 -32.49 14.73
CA LYS A 972 37.89 -33.78 14.76
C LYS A 972 37.24 -34.70 15.80
N GLY A 973 37.15 -35.99 15.52
CA GLY A 973 36.60 -37.01 16.42
C GLY A 973 35.32 -37.67 15.88
N GLY A 974 34.51 -38.22 16.79
CA GLY A 974 33.33 -39.03 16.47
C GLY A 974 33.56 -40.52 16.71
N ASP A 975 32.50 -41.31 16.66
CA ASP A 975 32.58 -42.76 16.79
C ASP A 975 32.84 -43.41 15.43
N GLN A 976 34.12 -43.58 15.12
CA GLN A 976 34.56 -44.21 13.88
C GLN A 976 34.24 -45.72 13.80
N SER A 977 33.77 -46.34 14.89
CA SER A 977 33.38 -47.74 14.89
C SER A 977 32.00 -47.99 14.27
N GLN A 978 31.18 -46.94 14.14
CA GLN A 978 29.84 -47.01 13.57
C GLN A 978 29.72 -46.10 12.34
N PRO A 979 28.99 -46.50 11.29
CA PRO A 979 28.80 -45.65 10.11
C PRO A 979 27.88 -44.45 10.37
N VAL A 980 27.16 -44.45 11.50
CA VAL A 980 26.17 -43.44 11.89
C VAL A 980 26.27 -43.14 13.39
N GLN A 981 25.74 -42.00 13.80
CA GLN A 981 25.61 -41.61 15.20
C GLN A 981 24.13 -41.43 15.57
N LEU A 982 23.76 -41.84 16.78
CA LEU A 982 22.44 -41.64 17.37
C LEU A 982 22.59 -41.19 18.83
N TYR A 983 21.94 -40.09 19.20
CA TYR A 983 21.97 -39.52 20.56
C TYR A 983 20.56 -39.26 21.09
N ASN A 984 20.39 -39.38 22.40
CA ASN A 984 19.21 -38.88 23.12
C ASN A 984 19.60 -37.59 23.86
N LEU A 985 19.19 -36.42 23.39
CA LEU A 985 19.66 -35.14 23.90
C LEU A 985 19.07 -34.75 25.26
N ASP A 986 17.98 -35.39 25.70
CA ASP A 986 17.42 -35.15 27.05
C ASP A 986 18.31 -35.79 28.12
N GLU A 987 19.01 -36.87 27.76
CA GLU A 987 19.96 -37.58 28.62
C GLU A 987 21.41 -37.14 28.40
N ASP A 988 21.75 -36.72 27.17
CA ASP A 988 23.14 -36.48 26.72
C ASP A 988 23.20 -35.30 25.74
N LEU A 989 23.00 -34.09 26.26
CA LEU A 989 23.07 -32.85 25.48
C LEU A 989 24.46 -32.62 24.84
N GLY A 990 25.51 -33.18 25.44
CA GLY A 990 26.89 -33.08 24.95
C GLY A 990 27.25 -34.11 23.87
N GLU A 991 26.30 -34.93 23.40
CA GLU A 991 26.53 -35.94 22.35
C GLU A 991 27.75 -36.84 22.65
N THR A 992 27.90 -37.28 23.90
CA THR A 992 29.05 -38.02 24.39
C THR A 992 28.93 -39.54 24.17
N ARG A 993 27.71 -40.08 24.13
CA ARG A 993 27.45 -41.53 24.03
C ARG A 993 26.65 -41.89 22.78
N ASN A 994 27.32 -42.46 21.78
CA ASN A 994 26.66 -42.96 20.58
C ASN A 994 25.82 -44.22 20.89
N LEU A 995 24.51 -44.15 20.66
CA LEU A 995 23.54 -45.22 20.90
C LEU A 995 23.22 -46.05 19.65
N ALA A 996 23.83 -45.76 18.49
CA ALA A 996 23.48 -46.40 17.22
C ALA A 996 23.53 -47.93 17.28
N ALA A 997 24.59 -48.50 17.87
CA ALA A 997 24.74 -49.95 18.03
C ALA A 997 23.72 -50.56 19.00
N ALA A 998 23.28 -49.79 20.01
CA ALA A 998 22.38 -50.24 21.06
C ALA A 998 20.89 -50.06 20.72
N ARG A 999 20.57 -49.31 19.66
CA ARG A 999 19.20 -48.95 19.23
C ARG A 999 19.05 -48.99 17.69
N PRO A 1000 19.36 -50.12 17.02
CA PRO A 1000 19.30 -50.21 15.56
C PRO A 1000 17.89 -49.94 14.99
N GLU A 1001 16.84 -50.27 15.74
CA GLU A 1001 15.45 -49.97 15.38
C GLU A 1001 15.18 -48.46 15.31
N LYS A 1002 15.70 -47.68 16.27
CA LYS A 1002 15.56 -46.23 16.27
C LYS A 1002 16.39 -45.58 15.16
N VAL A 1003 17.57 -46.13 14.86
CA VAL A 1003 18.36 -45.70 13.69
C VAL A 1003 17.55 -45.86 12.40
N ALA A 1004 16.90 -47.02 12.21
CA ALA A 1004 16.08 -47.28 11.01
C ALA A 1004 14.90 -46.31 10.90
N GLU A 1005 14.21 -46.03 12.02
CA GLU A 1005 13.12 -45.04 12.08
C GLU A 1005 13.58 -43.63 11.70
N MET A 1006 14.67 -43.14 12.32
CA MET A 1006 15.21 -41.82 12.04
C MET A 1006 15.67 -41.68 10.58
N LYS A 1007 16.31 -42.73 10.05
CA LYS A 1007 16.71 -42.77 8.64
C LYS A 1007 15.49 -42.71 7.72
N ALA A 1008 14.44 -43.48 8.00
CA ALA A 1008 13.21 -43.48 7.20
C ALA A 1008 12.54 -42.10 7.21
N LEU A 1009 12.49 -41.44 8.38
CA LEU A 1009 11.98 -40.07 8.49
C LEU A 1009 12.78 -39.10 7.63
N LEU A 1010 14.12 -39.13 7.70
CA LEU A 1010 14.97 -38.28 6.86
C LEU A 1010 14.72 -38.51 5.36
N ASP A 1011 14.65 -39.78 4.93
CA ASP A 1011 14.37 -40.14 3.54
C ASP A 1011 12.99 -39.61 3.10
N GLN A 1012 11.99 -39.66 3.98
CA GLN A 1012 10.65 -39.13 3.72
C GLN A 1012 10.64 -37.60 3.58
N LEU A 1013 11.32 -36.85 4.46
CA LEU A 1013 11.39 -35.37 4.39
C LEU A 1013 12.09 -34.87 3.12
N ILE A 1014 13.07 -35.63 2.64
CA ILE A 1014 13.73 -35.37 1.36
C ILE A 1014 12.75 -35.65 0.21
N ALA A 1015 12.13 -36.82 0.19
CA ALA A 1015 11.21 -37.25 -0.88
C ALA A 1015 9.97 -36.35 -0.99
N ASN A 1016 9.45 -35.86 0.14
CA ASN A 1016 8.29 -34.99 0.20
C ASN A 1016 8.58 -33.55 -0.26
N GLY A 1017 9.85 -33.16 -0.40
CA GLY A 1017 10.23 -31.79 -0.79
C GLY A 1017 9.89 -30.71 0.25
N ARG A 1018 9.47 -31.12 1.47
CA ARG A 1018 9.04 -30.26 2.57
C ARG A 1018 9.16 -30.99 3.92
N SER A 1019 9.20 -30.24 5.02
CA SER A 1019 9.12 -30.75 6.39
C SER A 1019 7.94 -30.22 7.20
N ASN A 1020 7.21 -29.22 6.69
CA ASN A 1020 5.95 -28.78 7.29
C ASN A 1020 4.74 -29.55 6.71
N PRO A 1021 3.57 -29.49 7.36
CA PRO A 1021 2.33 -30.06 6.80
C PRO A 1021 1.98 -29.42 5.45
N GLY A 1022 1.60 -30.22 4.47
CA GLY A 1022 1.15 -29.74 3.16
C GLY A 1022 1.35 -30.76 2.04
N THR A 1023 1.05 -30.35 0.81
CA THR A 1023 1.20 -31.18 -0.39
C THR A 1023 2.67 -31.41 -0.72
N THR A 1024 3.03 -32.62 -1.18
CA THR A 1024 4.40 -32.95 -1.62
C THR A 1024 4.90 -31.94 -2.65
N GLN A 1025 6.12 -31.46 -2.46
CA GLN A 1025 6.81 -30.51 -3.34
C GLN A 1025 8.00 -31.18 -4.04
N LYS A 1026 8.44 -30.58 -5.15
CA LYS A 1026 9.67 -30.99 -5.83
C LYS A 1026 10.87 -30.25 -5.23
N ASN A 1027 11.99 -30.94 -5.03
CA ASN A 1027 13.28 -30.29 -4.78
C ASN A 1027 13.82 -29.71 -6.08
N ASP A 1028 14.55 -28.60 -6.01
CA ASP A 1028 15.04 -27.89 -7.20
C ASP A 1028 16.11 -28.72 -7.92
N VAL A 1029 16.81 -29.55 -7.16
CA VAL A 1029 17.81 -30.53 -7.61
C VAL A 1029 17.55 -31.90 -6.97
N GLU A 1030 18.15 -32.94 -7.53
CA GLU A 1030 18.23 -34.23 -6.83
C GLU A 1030 19.07 -34.07 -5.57
N VAL A 1031 18.46 -34.33 -4.41
CA VAL A 1031 19.14 -34.23 -3.11
C VAL A 1031 20.02 -35.47 -2.94
N VAL A 1032 21.34 -35.26 -2.94
CA VAL A 1032 22.32 -36.33 -2.89
C VAL A 1032 22.45 -36.84 -1.45
N ARG A 1033 22.26 -38.15 -1.25
CA ARG A 1033 22.38 -38.82 0.06
C ARG A 1033 23.84 -38.84 0.55
N TYR A 1034 24.07 -38.38 1.77
CA TYR A 1034 25.39 -38.27 2.40
C TYR A 1034 25.80 -39.57 3.12
N PRO A 1035 27.09 -39.97 3.05
CA PRO A 1035 27.94 -40.00 1.85
C PRO A 1035 28.04 -41.43 1.28
N ARG A 1036 28.14 -41.57 -0.05
CA ARG A 1036 28.69 -42.81 -0.64
C ARG A 1036 30.13 -42.96 -0.16
N ILE A 1037 30.42 -43.99 0.62
CA ILE A 1037 31.79 -44.38 0.99
C ILE A 1037 32.59 -44.60 -0.30
N THR A 1038 33.48 -43.68 -0.66
CA THR A 1038 34.55 -43.97 -1.60
C THR A 1038 35.75 -44.48 -0.83
N THR A 1039 36.16 -45.71 -1.12
CA THR A 1039 37.42 -46.33 -0.71
C THR A 1039 38.58 -45.33 -0.85
N PRO A 1040 39.51 -45.23 0.11
CA PRO A 1040 40.56 -44.22 0.09
C PRO A 1040 41.42 -44.34 -1.18
N LYS A 1041 41.42 -43.30 -2.01
CA LYS A 1041 42.43 -43.16 -3.06
C LYS A 1041 43.76 -42.85 -2.38
N ASN A 1042 44.72 -43.76 -2.53
CA ASN A 1042 46.14 -43.51 -2.28
C ASN A 1042 46.52 -42.15 -2.87
N ARG A 1043 47.19 -41.31 -2.07
CA ARG A 1043 47.88 -40.12 -2.55
C ARG A 1043 49.02 -40.55 -3.47
N GLY A 1044 48.73 -40.69 -4.75
CA GLY A 1044 49.70 -40.77 -5.83
C GLY A 1044 49.75 -39.43 -6.57
N ASN A 1045 50.98 -38.94 -6.77
CA ASN A 1045 51.36 -37.74 -7.52
C ASN A 1045 50.41 -37.37 -8.68
N ARG A 1046 49.98 -36.11 -8.72
CA ARG A 1046 49.50 -35.48 -9.96
C ARG A 1046 50.68 -34.83 -10.67
N ALA A 1047 51.25 -35.55 -11.63
CA ALA A 1047 51.75 -34.95 -12.85
C ALA A 1047 50.66 -35.11 -13.92
N ASP A 1048 50.47 -34.05 -14.71
CA ASP A 1048 49.85 -33.97 -16.03
C ASP A 1048 48.47 -34.62 -16.28
N ASP A 1049 47.52 -33.81 -16.75
CA ASP A 1049 47.11 -33.90 -18.15
C ASP A 1049 45.92 -32.98 -18.45
N SER A 1050 46.20 -32.05 -19.35
CA SER A 1050 45.25 -31.32 -20.18
C SER A 1050 44.47 -32.25 -21.12
N LYS A 1051 43.14 -32.06 -21.21
CA LYS A 1051 42.36 -32.09 -22.45
C LYS A 1051 40.96 -31.53 -22.23
#